data_AF-A0A7L8A8U8-F1
#
_entry.id   AF-A0A7L8A8U8-F1
#
_cell.length_a   1.000
_cell.length_b   1.000
_cell.length_c   1.000
_cell.angle_alpha   90.00
_cell.angle_beta   90.00
_cell.angle_gamma   90.00
#
_symmetry.space_group_name_H-M   'P 1'
#
loop_
_entity.id
_entity.type
_entity.pdbx_description
1 polymer ?
#
loop_
_entity_poly.entity_id
_entity_poly.type
_entity_poly.pdbx_seq_one_letter_code
_entity_poly.pdbx_strand_id
1 'polypeptide(L)'
;MARKSPLRNLKQGSIAKRREREKDVFDLDWLKLDHGNSTVNLAKLYHNGADLERPRIEERVSYVNKIAKAIQNKIKDKRSQRTYASFSYYFIRYVQFCDKNALDPFTEEGFLAYVGDNGELRRLVALNNERPPIRFDIPDGTELGISEVTAGTNVVGVRSFLTMAGSFDLRWVDDFTPFSQSERVLTIPYSTDETNDAVTKLVRAFDSGFKGLEEHYKLNPNSPPPSDLSIDLGASLGKVVLSNKNGLFCSPINFIVGIGYALFSYYTALNQTVILNAAFPLQFEKREMKEKVVKTVSLSLWKARAGRFVESMLTDDNTLFDVNENEFDVAIEKKNGVELAEKLRSLATMYASTEKGAPLFWSCDASGKPVKFKTDVVTRIVERLDIRCRDTTPVNHVLAESIKQALEWKFYSVRLVSDDVGGQFLSKKLIHESDFRLGTESKVSKKGKGVHRRHKQIVLCMSAILAAYNSPEDFYGARYPLVAIKDTDNKFLIVFFTHLDHTESSFRIPVEQEGLLREVESWAMSQNLVENPNNYLFPHLDLAGHKSWQWDSKYLLPSLRTILQPLGIGSGQFYLDITTRRFRALTAKFSYTDDDLGYEGSLVLDNDIATFDRSYANGDPEENQMMLSEALEIAARIFKGETIEEAKKAVLASLKKETLTFDEFKLSGLHINQNGTACNGKPDIDTKNTKETDHHRSAARRAEKLGVGDADKIPCFQEDQCAFCKSAKMVDDVNQVYKMLSFIRLLEDRADLRPDDAESLLEKAAYMRLLIDANISDKTASEAEKMLFNQGIHPLVKTMEIAQLIV
;
A
#
# COMPACT_ATOMS: atom_id res chain seq x y z
N MET A 1 -36.48 1.43 -50.68
CA MET A 1 -35.01 1.20 -50.72
C MET A 1 -34.57 0.62 -49.38
N ALA A 2 -34.19 -0.67 -49.35
CA ALA A 2 -33.73 -1.32 -48.12
C ALA A 2 -32.30 -0.84 -47.76
N ARG A 3 -32.11 -0.33 -46.54
CA ARG A 3 -30.79 0.03 -46.00
C ARG A 3 -29.93 -1.23 -45.89
N LYS A 4 -28.84 -1.29 -46.65
CA LYS A 4 -27.82 -2.35 -46.55
C LYS A 4 -27.08 -2.23 -45.21
N SER A 5 -26.99 -3.34 -44.48
CA SER A 5 -26.28 -3.44 -43.20
C SER A 5 -24.77 -3.11 -43.36
N PRO A 6 -24.16 -2.32 -42.45
CA PRO A 6 -22.74 -1.97 -42.47
C PRO A 6 -21.78 -3.16 -42.26
N LEU A 7 -22.31 -4.33 -41.89
CA LEU A 7 -21.51 -5.49 -41.48
C LEU A 7 -20.96 -6.34 -42.63
N ARG A 8 -21.31 -6.05 -43.89
CA ARG A 8 -20.98 -6.95 -45.02
C ARG A 8 -19.53 -6.86 -45.52
N ASN A 9 -18.80 -5.78 -45.22
CA ASN A 9 -17.48 -5.53 -45.83
C ASN A 9 -16.27 -5.77 -44.90
N LEU A 10 -16.46 -6.10 -43.62
CA LEU A 10 -15.34 -6.19 -42.65
C LEU A 10 -14.79 -7.61 -42.37
N LYS A 11 -15.32 -8.68 -42.97
CA LYS A 11 -14.90 -10.07 -42.64
C LYS A 11 -14.18 -10.87 -43.74
N GLN A 12 -14.23 -10.49 -45.02
CA GLN A 12 -13.66 -11.35 -46.08
C GLN A 12 -12.14 -11.19 -46.30
N GLY A 13 -11.58 -9.99 -46.15
CA GLY A 13 -10.15 -9.72 -46.41
C GLY A 13 -9.17 -10.30 -45.38
N SER A 14 -9.58 -10.42 -44.11
CA SER A 14 -8.72 -10.97 -43.04
C SER A 14 -8.67 -12.51 -43.06
N ILE A 15 -9.74 -13.17 -43.50
CA ILE A 15 -9.83 -14.63 -43.61
C ILE A 15 -8.98 -15.14 -44.80
N ALA A 16 -9.01 -14.44 -45.94
CA ALA A 16 -8.19 -14.80 -47.10
C ALA A 16 -6.67 -14.71 -46.82
N LYS A 17 -6.21 -13.63 -46.17
CA LYS A 17 -4.81 -13.48 -45.74
C LYS A 17 -4.37 -14.53 -44.72
N ARG A 18 -5.28 -15.02 -43.86
CA ARG A 18 -4.97 -16.13 -42.93
C ARG A 18 -4.80 -17.47 -43.65
N ARG A 19 -5.62 -17.76 -44.67
CA ARG A 19 -5.51 -18.98 -45.49
C ARG A 19 -4.23 -19.03 -46.34
N GLU A 20 -3.72 -17.88 -46.79
CA GLU A 20 -2.42 -17.82 -47.47
C GLU A 20 -1.25 -18.13 -46.52
N ARG A 21 -1.28 -17.59 -45.29
CA ARG A 21 -0.26 -17.84 -44.25
C ARG A 21 -0.26 -19.28 -43.71
N GLU A 22 -1.33 -20.04 -43.90
CA GLU A 22 -1.35 -21.47 -43.59
C GLU A 22 -0.39 -22.27 -44.47
N LYS A 23 0.00 -21.75 -45.65
CA LYS A 23 0.96 -22.38 -46.56
C LYS A 23 2.42 -22.06 -46.25
N ASP A 24 2.70 -21.16 -45.29
CA ASP A 24 4.07 -20.84 -44.87
C ASP A 24 4.77 -22.10 -44.31
N VAL A 25 6.00 -22.34 -44.77
CA VAL A 25 6.91 -23.39 -44.27
C VAL A 25 7.24 -23.10 -42.80
N PHE A 26 7.22 -24.13 -41.97
CA PHE A 26 7.55 -24.00 -40.55
C PHE A 26 9.02 -23.63 -40.36
N ASP A 27 9.28 -22.62 -39.54
CA ASP A 27 10.61 -22.11 -39.23
C ASP A 27 10.89 -22.30 -37.74
N LEU A 28 12.08 -22.81 -37.41
CA LEU A 28 12.52 -23.06 -36.03
C LEU A 28 12.65 -21.77 -35.22
N ASP A 29 12.90 -20.63 -35.85
CA ASP A 29 12.94 -19.34 -35.14
C ASP A 29 11.57 -18.95 -34.59
N TRP A 30 10.48 -19.56 -35.06
CA TRP A 30 9.14 -19.37 -34.50
C TRP A 30 9.01 -19.86 -33.05
N LEU A 31 9.92 -20.73 -32.61
CA LEU A 31 9.97 -21.24 -31.24
C LEU A 31 10.60 -20.26 -30.26
N LYS A 32 11.24 -19.18 -30.74
CA LYS A 32 11.89 -18.17 -29.89
C LYS A 32 10.99 -16.94 -29.78
N LEU A 33 10.69 -16.54 -28.54
CA LEU A 33 9.85 -15.37 -28.26
C LEU A 33 10.59 -14.37 -27.36
N ASP A 34 10.64 -13.11 -27.77
CA ASP A 34 11.26 -12.05 -26.98
C ASP A 34 10.36 -11.59 -25.83
N HIS A 35 10.97 -11.48 -24.66
CA HIS A 35 10.37 -11.02 -23.41
C HIS A 35 11.26 -9.97 -22.74
N GLY A 36 11.33 -8.78 -23.35
CA GLY A 36 12.17 -7.69 -22.87
C GLY A 36 13.65 -8.03 -23.07
N ASN A 37 14.39 -8.25 -21.99
CA ASN A 37 15.83 -8.58 -22.02
C ASN A 37 16.10 -10.10 -22.02
N SER A 38 15.07 -10.92 -22.25
CA SER A 38 15.15 -12.39 -22.22
C SER A 38 14.39 -13.00 -23.39
N THR A 39 14.71 -14.24 -23.74
CA THR A 39 14.04 -14.99 -24.80
C THR A 39 13.47 -16.29 -24.23
N VAL A 40 12.21 -16.57 -24.54
CA VAL A 40 11.54 -17.84 -24.19
C VAL A 40 11.68 -18.80 -25.36
N ASN A 41 12.14 -20.02 -25.10
CA ASN A 41 12.28 -21.06 -26.10
C ASN A 41 11.19 -22.13 -25.93
N LEU A 42 10.23 -22.15 -26.86
CA LEU A 42 9.15 -23.13 -26.91
C LEU A 42 9.62 -24.54 -27.28
N ALA A 43 10.83 -24.70 -27.83
CA ALA A 43 11.38 -26.02 -28.12
C ALA A 43 11.46 -26.90 -26.86
N LYS A 44 11.56 -26.27 -25.68
CA LYS A 44 11.44 -26.94 -24.38
C LYS A 44 10.24 -27.88 -24.30
N LEU A 45 9.10 -27.48 -24.87
CA LEU A 45 7.85 -28.25 -24.82
C LEU A 45 7.91 -29.58 -25.60
N TYR A 46 8.92 -29.79 -26.46
CA TYR A 46 9.14 -31.09 -27.09
C TYR A 46 9.66 -32.15 -26.12
N HIS A 47 10.23 -31.74 -24.98
CA HIS A 47 10.99 -32.63 -24.11
C HIS A 47 10.24 -32.88 -22.80
N ASN A 48 10.52 -34.04 -22.19
CA ASN A 48 10.00 -34.37 -20.87
C ASN A 48 10.43 -33.33 -19.83
N GLY A 49 9.53 -32.92 -18.94
CA GLY A 49 9.75 -31.86 -17.95
C GLY A 49 10.02 -30.48 -18.56
N ALA A 50 9.66 -30.28 -19.83
CA ALA A 50 9.95 -29.07 -20.60
C ALA A 50 11.44 -28.63 -20.52
N ASP A 51 12.35 -29.60 -20.53
CA ASP A 51 13.78 -29.41 -20.37
C ASP A 51 14.54 -29.94 -21.59
N LEU A 52 15.33 -29.10 -22.25
CA LEU A 52 16.02 -29.44 -23.49
C LEU A 52 17.04 -30.58 -23.31
N GLU A 53 17.53 -30.79 -22.09
CA GLU A 53 18.48 -31.86 -21.76
C GLU A 53 17.80 -33.23 -21.57
N ARG A 54 16.46 -33.25 -21.44
CA ARG A 54 15.68 -34.47 -21.25
C ARG A 54 15.23 -35.07 -22.58
N PRO A 55 14.80 -36.35 -22.61
CA PRO A 55 14.35 -36.99 -23.85
C PRO A 55 13.19 -36.25 -24.51
N ARG A 56 13.23 -36.19 -25.84
CA ARG A 56 12.16 -35.67 -26.68
C ARG A 56 10.98 -36.64 -26.70
N ILE A 57 9.76 -36.11 -26.63
CA ILE A 57 8.50 -36.84 -26.73
C ILE A 57 7.90 -36.53 -28.10
N GLU A 58 7.92 -37.51 -29.00
CA GLU A 58 7.56 -37.32 -30.41
C GLU A 58 6.07 -36.97 -30.60
N GLU A 59 5.21 -37.46 -29.72
CA GLU A 59 3.77 -37.18 -29.69
C GLU A 59 3.47 -35.68 -29.52
N ARG A 60 4.36 -34.92 -28.86
CA ARG A 60 4.20 -33.48 -28.61
C ARG A 60 4.52 -32.61 -29.82
N VAL A 61 5.31 -33.15 -30.76
CA VAL A 61 5.91 -32.35 -31.84
C VAL A 61 4.84 -31.67 -32.70
N SER A 62 3.78 -32.40 -33.03
CA SER A 62 2.65 -31.87 -33.79
C SER A 62 1.96 -30.71 -33.06
N TYR A 63 1.71 -30.85 -31.76
CA TYR A 63 1.07 -29.82 -30.95
C TYR A 63 1.91 -28.56 -30.82
N VAL A 64 3.20 -28.71 -30.49
CA VAL A 64 4.13 -27.58 -30.30
C VAL A 64 4.33 -26.81 -31.61
N ASN A 65 4.43 -27.51 -32.76
CA ASN A 65 4.52 -26.87 -34.06
C ASN A 65 3.26 -26.04 -34.39
N LYS A 66 2.06 -26.57 -34.09
CA LYS A 66 0.80 -25.83 -34.25
C LYS A 66 0.75 -24.59 -33.36
N ILE A 67 1.18 -24.71 -32.10
CA ILE A 67 1.27 -23.58 -31.16
C ILE A 67 2.17 -22.47 -31.73
N ALA A 68 3.41 -22.81 -32.12
CA ALA A 68 4.37 -21.82 -32.63
C ALA A 68 3.86 -21.12 -33.90
N LYS A 69 3.28 -21.87 -34.84
CA LYS A 69 2.66 -21.32 -36.05
C LYS A 69 1.49 -20.39 -35.72
N ALA A 70 0.63 -20.76 -34.77
CA ALA A 70 -0.49 -19.93 -34.34
C ALA A 70 -0.02 -18.63 -33.69
N ILE A 71 0.99 -18.67 -32.81
CA ILE A 71 1.57 -17.48 -32.16
C ILE A 71 2.14 -16.52 -33.21
N GLN A 72 2.92 -17.04 -34.17
CA GLN A 72 3.48 -16.22 -35.25
C GLN A 72 2.41 -15.52 -36.09
N ASN A 73 1.34 -16.23 -36.43
CA ASN A 73 0.22 -15.61 -37.13
C ASN A 73 -0.43 -14.49 -36.31
N LYS A 74 -0.53 -14.63 -34.98
CA LYS A 74 -1.05 -13.58 -34.11
C LYS A 74 -0.10 -12.39 -33.98
N ILE A 75 1.22 -12.61 -33.94
CA ILE A 75 2.22 -11.53 -33.96
C ILE A 75 2.16 -10.76 -35.29
N LYS A 76 2.06 -11.47 -36.43
CA LYS A 76 1.82 -10.88 -37.75
C LYS A 76 0.51 -10.07 -37.80
N ASP A 77 -0.48 -10.43 -36.96
CA ASP A 77 -1.73 -9.67 -36.75
C ASP A 77 -1.57 -8.51 -35.73
N LYS A 78 -0.34 -8.04 -35.49
CA LYS A 78 0.02 -6.95 -34.56
C LYS A 78 -0.36 -7.21 -33.10
N ARG A 79 -0.50 -8.47 -32.68
CA ARG A 79 -0.63 -8.82 -31.25
C ARG A 79 0.73 -8.74 -30.56
N SER A 80 0.70 -8.45 -29.26
CA SER A 80 1.89 -8.34 -28.43
C SER A 80 2.63 -9.69 -28.31
N GLN A 81 3.86 -9.75 -28.82
CA GLN A 81 4.77 -10.89 -28.62
C GLN A 81 5.04 -11.13 -27.13
N ARG A 82 5.18 -10.05 -26.34
CA ARG A 82 5.39 -10.11 -24.89
C ARG A 82 4.28 -10.89 -24.17
N THR A 83 3.04 -10.77 -24.63
CA THR A 83 1.89 -11.49 -24.04
C THR A 83 2.02 -13.00 -24.23
N TYR A 84 2.37 -13.46 -25.44
CA TYR A 84 2.56 -14.89 -25.70
C TYR A 84 3.82 -15.44 -25.04
N ALA A 85 4.88 -14.64 -24.94
CA ALA A 85 6.06 -15.02 -24.15
C ALA A 85 5.69 -15.24 -22.67
N SER A 86 4.86 -14.37 -22.08
CA SER A 86 4.34 -14.56 -20.72
C SER A 86 3.49 -15.83 -20.58
N PHE A 87 2.58 -16.08 -21.52
CA PHE A 87 1.75 -17.30 -21.48
C PHE A 87 2.55 -18.58 -21.66
N SER A 88 3.67 -18.51 -22.39
CA SER A 88 4.59 -19.64 -22.56
C SER A 88 5.17 -20.10 -21.22
N TYR A 89 5.49 -19.18 -20.31
CA TYR A 89 5.96 -19.54 -18.97
C TYR A 89 4.90 -20.32 -18.17
N TYR A 90 3.63 -19.91 -18.24
CA TYR A 90 2.54 -20.63 -17.57
C TYR A 90 2.32 -22.01 -18.18
N PHE A 91 2.39 -22.12 -19.51
CA PHE A 91 2.21 -23.40 -20.18
C PHE A 91 3.38 -24.37 -19.94
N ILE A 92 4.62 -23.87 -19.89
CA ILE A 92 5.79 -24.68 -19.51
C ILE A 92 5.59 -25.28 -18.11
N ARG A 93 5.16 -24.48 -17.12
CA ARG A 93 4.90 -24.97 -15.76
C ARG A 93 3.80 -26.03 -15.71
N TYR A 94 2.73 -25.83 -16.47
CA TYR A 94 1.67 -26.80 -16.63
C TYR A 94 2.20 -28.14 -17.19
N VAL A 95 3.00 -28.10 -18.26
CA VAL A 95 3.61 -29.31 -18.83
C VAL A 95 4.53 -29.99 -17.81
N GLN A 96 5.34 -29.22 -17.08
CA GLN A 96 6.20 -29.75 -16.02
C GLN A 96 5.40 -30.45 -14.91
N PHE A 97 4.27 -29.87 -14.51
CA PHE A 97 3.34 -30.48 -13.55
C PHE A 97 2.76 -31.79 -14.08
N CYS A 98 2.26 -31.82 -15.33
CA CYS A 98 1.72 -33.03 -15.92
C CYS A 98 2.77 -34.14 -15.99
N ASP A 99 3.97 -33.82 -16.46
CA ASP A 99 5.07 -34.78 -16.61
C ASP A 99 5.50 -35.38 -15.26
N LYS A 100 5.55 -34.56 -14.21
CA LYS A 100 5.87 -35.02 -12.84
C LYS A 100 4.82 -35.97 -12.28
N ASN A 101 3.55 -35.79 -12.65
CA ASN A 101 2.43 -36.61 -12.19
C ASN A 101 2.06 -37.72 -13.20
N ALA A 102 2.89 -37.96 -14.21
CA ALA A 102 2.65 -38.94 -15.28
C ALA A 102 1.32 -38.74 -16.04
N LEU A 103 0.92 -37.48 -16.23
CA LEU A 103 -0.26 -37.06 -16.98
C LEU A 103 0.12 -36.54 -18.37
N ASP A 104 -0.76 -36.70 -19.36
CA ASP A 104 -0.57 -36.08 -20.67
C ASP A 104 -1.08 -34.63 -20.67
N PRO A 105 -0.21 -33.61 -20.88
CA PRO A 105 -0.61 -32.21 -20.88
C PRO A 105 -1.58 -31.82 -22.00
N PHE A 106 -1.75 -32.62 -23.05
CA PHE A 106 -2.67 -32.32 -24.15
C PHE A 106 -4.03 -33.01 -24.01
N THR A 107 -4.35 -33.56 -22.84
CA THR A 107 -5.62 -34.26 -22.55
C THR A 107 -6.48 -33.54 -21.51
N GLU A 108 -7.74 -33.96 -21.41
CA GLU A 108 -8.70 -33.48 -20.41
C GLU A 108 -8.22 -33.80 -18.98
N GLU A 109 -7.72 -35.01 -18.75
CA GLU A 109 -7.22 -35.46 -17.46
C GLU A 109 -6.05 -34.58 -16.99
N GLY A 110 -5.07 -34.31 -17.85
CA GLY A 110 -3.95 -33.43 -17.54
C GLY A 110 -4.42 -32.00 -17.22
N PHE A 111 -5.39 -31.50 -18.00
CA PHE A 111 -5.95 -30.16 -17.81
C PHE A 111 -6.69 -30.04 -16.47
N LEU A 112 -7.62 -30.95 -16.17
CA LEU A 112 -8.44 -30.93 -14.95
C LEU A 112 -7.62 -31.23 -13.70
N ALA A 113 -6.58 -32.07 -13.77
CA ALA A 113 -5.66 -32.27 -12.65
C ALA A 113 -4.92 -30.98 -12.24
N TYR A 114 -4.75 -30.04 -13.17
CA TYR A 114 -4.11 -28.75 -12.89
C TYR A 114 -5.12 -27.67 -12.50
N VAL A 115 -6.21 -27.52 -13.26
CA VAL A 115 -7.15 -26.39 -13.11
C VAL A 115 -8.42 -26.70 -12.33
N GLY A 116 -8.75 -27.99 -12.15
CA GLY A 116 -10.02 -28.44 -11.58
C GLY A 116 -10.21 -28.05 -10.11
N ASP A 117 -11.38 -28.35 -9.56
CA ASP A 117 -11.74 -27.97 -8.18
C ASP A 117 -10.83 -28.62 -7.12
N ASN A 118 -10.29 -29.81 -7.41
CA ASN A 118 -9.25 -30.48 -6.61
C ASN A 118 -7.87 -30.40 -7.27
N GLY A 119 -7.69 -29.51 -8.25
CA GLY A 119 -6.48 -29.37 -9.03
C GLY A 119 -5.38 -28.57 -8.32
N GLU A 120 -4.19 -28.62 -8.89
CA GLU A 120 -2.99 -27.96 -8.34
C GLU A 120 -3.17 -26.45 -8.13
N LEU A 121 -3.86 -25.76 -9.04
CA LEU A 121 -4.09 -24.32 -8.91
C LEU A 121 -4.95 -23.99 -7.68
N ARG A 122 -5.95 -24.81 -7.33
CA ARG A 122 -6.78 -24.61 -6.13
C ARG A 122 -5.98 -24.87 -4.86
N ARG A 123 -5.13 -25.90 -4.84
CA ARG A 123 -4.18 -26.17 -3.74
C ARG A 123 -3.25 -24.98 -3.52
N LEU A 124 -2.66 -24.44 -4.59
CA LEU A 124 -1.78 -23.27 -4.50
C LEU A 124 -2.53 -22.00 -4.06
N VAL A 125 -3.81 -21.84 -4.41
CA VAL A 125 -4.63 -20.72 -3.90
C VAL A 125 -4.89 -20.87 -2.40
N ALA A 126 -5.25 -22.07 -1.93
CA ALA A 126 -5.44 -22.34 -0.50
C ALA A 126 -4.18 -22.03 0.30
N LEU A 127 -3.00 -22.49 -0.16
CA LEU A 127 -1.71 -22.18 0.47
C LEU A 127 -1.41 -20.67 0.52
N ASN A 128 -1.88 -19.90 -0.46
CA ASN A 128 -1.68 -18.46 -0.47
C ASN A 128 -2.59 -17.74 0.55
N ASN A 129 -3.77 -18.29 0.82
CA ASN A 129 -4.74 -17.70 1.74
C ASN A 129 -4.39 -17.97 3.21
N GLU A 130 -3.70 -19.07 3.49
CA GLU A 130 -3.26 -19.43 4.85
C GLU A 130 -1.94 -18.79 5.28
N ARG A 131 -1.27 -18.03 4.40
CA ARG A 131 0.09 -17.54 4.68
C ARG A 131 0.11 -16.32 5.62
N PRO A 132 1.08 -16.24 6.54
CA PRO A 132 1.37 -15.01 7.29
C PRO A 132 1.64 -13.79 6.38
N PRO A 133 1.27 -12.57 6.82
CA PRO A 133 1.43 -11.35 6.03
C PRO A 133 2.91 -10.97 5.82
N ILE A 134 3.77 -11.27 6.79
CA ILE A 134 5.19 -10.96 6.76
C ILE A 134 5.97 -12.22 6.38
N ARG A 135 6.74 -12.17 5.28
CA ARG A 135 7.51 -13.34 4.79
C ARG A 135 8.58 -13.81 5.78
N PHE A 136 9.04 -12.93 6.66
CA PHE A 136 10.00 -13.30 7.69
C PHE A 136 9.45 -14.37 8.64
N ASP A 137 8.14 -14.34 8.91
CA ASP A 137 7.50 -15.21 9.90
C ASP A 137 7.18 -16.60 9.35
N ILE A 138 7.31 -16.77 8.03
CA ILE A 138 7.13 -18.05 7.37
C ILE A 138 8.38 -18.92 7.59
N PRO A 139 8.22 -20.20 7.98
CA PRO A 139 9.35 -21.12 8.16
C PRO A 139 10.18 -21.33 6.88
N ASP A 140 11.47 -21.61 7.03
CA ASP A 140 12.35 -21.97 5.91
C ASP A 140 11.85 -23.25 5.22
N GLY A 141 11.92 -23.28 3.89
CA GLY A 141 11.47 -24.41 3.08
C GLY A 141 9.96 -24.48 2.85
N THR A 142 9.17 -23.55 3.42
CA THR A 142 7.71 -23.55 3.24
C THR A 142 7.33 -23.26 1.78
N GLU A 143 6.45 -24.07 1.21
CA GLU A 143 5.86 -23.84 -0.11
C GLU A 143 4.91 -22.65 -0.07
N LEU A 144 4.97 -21.81 -1.11
CA LEU A 144 4.18 -20.61 -1.22
C LEU A 144 3.18 -20.75 -2.35
N GLY A 145 1.93 -20.47 -2.00
CA GLY A 145 0.83 -20.43 -2.94
C GLY A 145 0.87 -19.24 -3.91
N ILE A 146 -0.14 -19.20 -4.79
CA ILE A 146 -0.39 -18.10 -5.72
C ILE A 146 -1.77 -17.46 -5.46
N SER A 147 -1.94 -16.19 -5.82
CA SER A 147 -3.26 -15.56 -5.72
C SER A 147 -4.26 -16.17 -6.70
N GLU A 148 -5.56 -16.13 -6.39
CA GLU A 148 -6.61 -16.65 -7.29
C GLU A 148 -6.60 -15.94 -8.65
N VAL A 149 -6.29 -14.65 -8.70
CA VAL A 149 -6.08 -13.90 -9.95
C VAL A 149 -4.92 -14.47 -10.79
N THR A 150 -3.85 -14.88 -10.13
CA THR A 150 -2.70 -15.51 -10.79
C THR A 150 -3.11 -16.89 -11.30
N ALA A 151 -3.84 -17.67 -10.53
CA ALA A 151 -4.42 -18.96 -10.96
C ALA A 151 -5.31 -18.77 -12.21
N GLY A 152 -6.26 -17.84 -12.18
CA GLY A 152 -7.11 -17.53 -13.34
C GLY A 152 -6.31 -17.09 -14.57
N THR A 153 -5.21 -16.34 -14.39
CA THR A 153 -4.31 -15.98 -15.50
C THR A 153 -3.56 -17.21 -16.05
N ASN A 154 -3.16 -18.16 -15.19
CA ASN A 154 -2.58 -19.43 -15.61
C ASN A 154 -3.58 -20.23 -16.46
N VAL A 155 -4.83 -20.35 -16.03
CA VAL A 155 -5.90 -21.02 -16.80
C VAL A 155 -6.06 -20.41 -18.19
N VAL A 156 -6.10 -19.08 -18.28
CA VAL A 156 -6.20 -18.38 -19.59
C VAL A 156 -5.01 -18.71 -20.49
N GLY A 157 -3.79 -18.71 -19.93
CA GLY A 157 -2.56 -19.07 -20.66
C GLY A 157 -2.59 -20.50 -21.17
N VAL A 158 -2.88 -21.46 -20.27
CA VAL A 158 -2.94 -22.90 -20.58
C VAL A 158 -4.00 -23.18 -21.63
N ARG A 159 -5.23 -22.71 -21.41
CA ARG A 159 -6.34 -22.85 -22.37
C ARG A 159 -5.96 -22.27 -23.74
N SER A 160 -5.33 -21.10 -23.78
CA SER A 160 -4.91 -20.49 -25.05
C SER A 160 -3.93 -21.39 -25.81
N PHE A 161 -3.01 -22.05 -25.12
CA PHE A 161 -2.01 -22.92 -25.76
C PHE A 161 -2.62 -24.25 -26.22
N LEU A 162 -3.47 -24.88 -25.39
CA LEU A 162 -4.20 -26.09 -25.79
C LEU A 162 -5.15 -25.84 -26.97
N THR A 163 -5.80 -24.67 -27.00
CA THR A 163 -6.63 -24.26 -28.15
C THR A 163 -5.78 -24.11 -29.42
N MET A 164 -4.59 -23.49 -29.31
CA MET A 164 -3.67 -23.35 -30.45
C MET A 164 -3.07 -24.69 -30.90
N ALA A 165 -2.90 -25.63 -29.98
CA ALA A 165 -2.50 -27.01 -30.26
C ALA A 165 -3.62 -27.81 -30.97
N GLY A 166 -4.88 -27.37 -30.81
CA GLY A 166 -6.06 -28.07 -31.31
C GLY A 166 -6.46 -29.28 -30.46
N SER A 167 -6.06 -29.31 -29.19
CA SER A 167 -6.38 -30.39 -28.24
C SER A 167 -7.45 -30.01 -27.22
N PHE A 168 -7.79 -28.73 -27.10
CA PHE A 168 -8.76 -28.23 -26.12
C PHE A 168 -10.21 -28.38 -26.60
N ASP A 169 -11.08 -28.92 -25.74
CA ASP A 169 -12.54 -28.88 -25.90
C ASP A 169 -13.13 -27.83 -24.95
N LEU A 170 -14.14 -27.08 -25.42
CA LEU A 170 -14.80 -26.05 -24.60
C LEU A 170 -15.56 -26.65 -23.41
N ARG A 171 -16.01 -27.91 -23.51
CA ARG A 171 -16.76 -28.60 -22.46
C ARG A 171 -15.95 -28.81 -21.19
N TRP A 172 -14.62 -28.88 -21.28
CA TRP A 172 -13.74 -29.02 -20.11
C TRP A 172 -13.85 -27.84 -19.12
N VAL A 173 -14.44 -26.72 -19.56
CA VAL A 173 -14.67 -25.56 -18.69
C VAL A 173 -15.89 -25.76 -17.79
N ASP A 174 -16.81 -26.65 -18.16
CA ASP A 174 -18.02 -26.94 -17.39
C ASP A 174 -17.73 -27.85 -16.17
N ASP A 175 -16.54 -28.48 -16.14
CA ASP A 175 -16.16 -29.48 -15.14
C ASP A 175 -15.42 -28.90 -13.91
N PHE A 176 -15.33 -27.57 -13.79
CA PHE A 176 -14.74 -26.94 -12.61
C PHE A 176 -15.33 -25.56 -12.33
N THR A 177 -15.29 -25.15 -11.05
CA THR A 177 -15.70 -23.83 -10.63
C THR A 177 -14.68 -22.79 -11.11
N PRO A 178 -15.07 -21.78 -11.91
CA PRO A 178 -14.13 -20.76 -12.39
C PRO A 178 -13.45 -20.02 -11.23
N PHE A 179 -12.16 -19.73 -11.39
CA PHE A 179 -11.43 -18.88 -10.46
C PHE A 179 -12.05 -17.48 -10.46
N SER A 180 -12.45 -17.01 -9.28
CA SER A 180 -13.08 -15.71 -9.17
C SER A 180 -12.09 -14.59 -9.48
N GLN A 181 -12.54 -13.59 -10.25
CA GLN A 181 -11.82 -12.32 -10.38
C GLN A 181 -12.34 -11.25 -9.41
N SER A 182 -13.35 -11.58 -8.58
CA SER A 182 -13.96 -10.64 -7.62
C SER A 182 -13.16 -10.51 -6.34
N GLU A 183 -12.47 -11.56 -5.89
CA GLU A 183 -11.58 -11.52 -4.72
C GLU A 183 -10.20 -10.96 -5.09
N ARG A 184 -10.18 -9.70 -5.53
CA ARG A 184 -8.92 -8.98 -5.62
C ARG A 184 -8.57 -8.44 -4.24
N VAL A 185 -7.37 -8.75 -3.77
CA VAL A 185 -6.72 -7.93 -2.73
C VAL A 185 -6.66 -6.51 -3.29
N LEU A 186 -7.49 -5.64 -2.73
CA LEU A 186 -7.59 -4.25 -3.16
C LEU A 186 -6.25 -3.56 -2.97
N THR A 187 -5.97 -2.56 -3.80
CA THR A 187 -4.81 -1.72 -3.53
C THR A 187 -5.12 -0.88 -2.30
N ILE A 188 -4.46 -1.18 -1.19
CA ILE A 188 -4.57 -0.41 0.05
C ILE A 188 -4.12 1.04 -0.24
N PRO A 189 -5.00 2.05 -0.07
CA PRO A 189 -4.62 3.45 -0.19
C PRO A 189 -3.62 3.82 0.90
N TYR A 190 -2.95 4.97 0.77
CA TYR A 190 -2.24 5.54 1.92
C TYR A 190 -3.26 5.99 2.96
N SER A 191 -2.90 5.99 4.24
CA SER A 191 -3.72 6.69 5.22
C SER A 191 -3.70 8.20 4.94
N THR A 192 -4.68 8.93 5.47
CA THR A 192 -4.77 10.39 5.30
C THR A 192 -3.51 11.08 5.84
N ASP A 193 -3.04 10.65 7.01
CA ASP A 193 -1.84 11.16 7.66
C ASP A 193 -0.56 10.91 6.87
N GLU A 194 -0.38 9.69 6.36
CA GLU A 194 0.77 9.32 5.55
C GLU A 194 0.77 10.08 4.22
N THR A 195 -0.41 10.25 3.61
CA THR A 195 -0.56 11.05 2.39
C THR A 195 -0.15 12.49 2.65
N ASN A 196 -0.65 13.09 3.72
CA ASN A 196 -0.37 14.47 4.05
C ASN A 196 1.13 14.69 4.29
N ASP A 197 1.79 13.80 5.03
CA ASP A 197 3.25 13.87 5.25
C ASP A 197 4.03 13.71 3.93
N ALA A 198 3.70 12.68 3.14
CA ALA A 198 4.38 12.41 1.88
C ALA A 198 4.20 13.55 0.87
N VAL A 199 2.97 14.02 0.65
CA VAL A 199 2.66 15.11 -0.28
C VAL A 199 3.32 16.41 0.18
N THR A 200 3.31 16.72 1.48
CA THR A 200 3.99 17.90 2.01
C THR A 200 5.49 17.87 1.72
N LYS A 201 6.15 16.75 2.00
CA LYS A 201 7.58 16.56 1.71
C LYS A 201 7.87 16.69 0.21
N LEU A 202 7.05 16.08 -0.64
CA LEU A 202 7.20 16.15 -2.11
C LEU A 202 7.00 17.57 -2.65
N VAL A 203 5.97 18.29 -2.23
CA VAL A 203 5.70 19.67 -2.68
C VAL A 203 6.85 20.59 -2.29
N ARG A 204 7.26 20.57 -1.01
CA ARG A 204 8.38 21.40 -0.53
C ARG A 204 9.68 21.07 -1.26
N ALA A 205 9.97 19.78 -1.45
CA ALA A 205 11.16 19.35 -2.19
C ALA A 205 11.12 19.77 -3.66
N PHE A 206 9.96 19.65 -4.32
CA PHE A 206 9.77 20.06 -5.70
C PHE A 206 9.97 21.56 -5.87
N ASP A 207 9.36 22.38 -5.01
CA ASP A 207 9.41 23.83 -5.13
C ASP A 207 10.80 24.39 -4.86
N SER A 208 11.45 23.92 -3.79
CA SER A 208 12.82 24.33 -3.48
C SER A 208 13.80 23.86 -4.57
N GLY A 209 13.65 22.63 -5.06
CA GLY A 209 14.47 22.10 -6.14
C GLY A 209 14.25 22.79 -7.48
N PHE A 210 12.99 23.08 -7.83
CA PHE A 210 12.64 23.85 -9.03
C PHE A 210 13.29 25.22 -9.00
N LYS A 211 13.18 25.94 -7.88
CA LYS A 211 13.79 27.26 -7.72
C LYS A 211 15.31 27.20 -7.89
N GLY A 212 15.98 26.23 -7.26
CA GLY A 212 17.42 26.05 -7.40
C GLY A 212 17.87 25.71 -8.83
N LEU A 213 17.10 24.88 -9.54
CA LEU A 213 17.34 24.58 -10.95
C LEU A 213 17.11 25.78 -11.86
N GLU A 214 16.10 26.60 -11.57
CA GLU A 214 15.79 27.83 -12.31
C GLU A 214 16.88 28.89 -12.11
N GLU A 215 17.34 29.10 -10.88
CA GLU A 215 18.43 30.02 -10.54
C GLU A 215 19.73 29.61 -11.25
N HIS A 216 20.08 28.30 -11.23
CA HIS A 216 21.24 27.79 -11.97
C HIS A 216 21.14 28.05 -13.47
N TYR A 217 19.96 27.80 -14.08
CA TYR A 217 19.74 28.03 -15.50
C TYR A 217 19.88 29.51 -15.88
N LYS A 218 19.33 30.42 -15.05
CA LYS A 218 19.44 31.87 -15.24
C LYS A 218 20.89 32.35 -15.20
N LEU A 219 21.71 31.78 -14.31
CA LEU A 219 23.14 32.11 -14.20
C LEU A 219 23.99 31.47 -15.30
N ASN A 220 23.63 30.27 -15.76
CA ASN A 220 24.39 29.50 -16.73
C ASN A 220 23.51 28.96 -17.88
N PRO A 221 23.00 29.84 -18.77
CA PRO A 221 22.15 29.42 -19.88
C PRO A 221 22.87 28.42 -20.79
N ASN A 222 22.19 27.35 -21.21
CA ASN A 222 22.71 26.25 -22.04
C ASN A 222 23.77 25.35 -21.39
N SER A 223 24.03 25.50 -20.09
CA SER A 223 24.85 24.53 -19.35
C SER A 223 24.03 23.27 -19.00
N PRO A 224 24.67 22.11 -18.81
CA PRO A 224 23.98 20.95 -18.26
C PRO A 224 23.41 21.27 -16.86
N PRO A 225 22.40 20.51 -16.40
CA PRO A 225 21.86 20.65 -15.05
C PRO A 225 22.96 20.59 -13.97
N PRO A 226 22.78 21.27 -12.84
CA PRO A 226 23.78 21.29 -11.77
C PRO A 226 24.04 19.87 -11.27
N SER A 227 25.29 19.59 -10.94
CA SER A 227 25.70 18.28 -10.44
C SER A 227 25.36 18.06 -8.98
N ASP A 228 25.29 19.15 -8.20
CA ASP A 228 24.94 19.17 -6.79
C ASP A 228 23.90 20.27 -6.54
N LEU A 229 22.91 20.00 -5.68
CA LEU A 229 21.87 20.98 -5.30
C LEU A 229 21.40 20.74 -3.86
N SER A 230 21.35 21.79 -3.05
CA SER A 230 20.73 21.73 -1.72
C SER A 230 19.26 22.14 -1.82
N ILE A 231 18.38 21.31 -1.28
CA ILE A 231 16.93 21.52 -1.21
C ILE A 231 16.56 21.79 0.25
N ASP A 232 15.72 22.78 0.47
CA ASP A 232 15.18 23.16 1.77
C ASP A 232 13.74 22.65 1.91
N LEU A 233 13.49 21.84 2.94
CA LEU A 233 12.17 21.27 3.25
C LEU A 233 11.46 22.06 4.37
N GLY A 234 12.05 23.16 4.83
CA GLY A 234 11.55 24.01 5.90
C GLY A 234 12.09 23.65 7.28
N ALA A 235 11.82 24.52 8.26
CA ALA A 235 12.41 24.45 9.61
C ALA A 235 12.18 23.11 10.34
N SER A 236 11.08 22.42 10.05
CA SER A 236 10.70 21.14 10.70
C SER A 236 11.28 19.89 10.03
N LEU A 237 11.83 20.00 8.81
CA LEU A 237 12.30 18.85 8.00
C LEU A 237 13.76 19.00 7.56
N GLY A 238 14.33 20.20 7.70
CA GLY A 238 15.73 20.48 7.39
C GLY A 238 16.02 20.56 5.89
N LYS A 239 17.25 20.17 5.52
CA LYS A 239 17.77 20.27 4.15
C LYS A 239 18.21 18.92 3.62
N VAL A 240 18.09 18.73 2.32
CA VAL A 240 18.55 17.54 1.60
C VAL A 240 19.54 17.96 0.51
N VAL A 241 20.72 17.35 0.51
CA VAL A 241 21.73 17.58 -0.54
C VAL A 241 21.62 16.51 -1.61
N LEU A 242 21.33 16.93 -2.83
CA LEU A 242 21.33 16.11 -4.03
C LEU A 242 22.69 16.19 -4.73
N SER A 243 23.14 15.08 -5.29
CA SER A 243 24.45 14.99 -5.95
C SER A 243 24.50 13.86 -6.95
N ASN A 244 25.09 14.13 -8.12
CA ASN A 244 25.42 13.11 -9.14
C ASN A 244 26.39 12.06 -8.61
N LYS A 245 27.22 12.38 -7.60
CA LYS A 245 28.16 11.44 -6.97
C LYS A 245 27.43 10.28 -6.28
N ASN A 246 26.18 10.51 -5.87
CA ASN A 246 25.34 9.51 -5.24
C ASN A 246 24.58 8.63 -6.25
N GLY A 247 24.92 8.76 -7.55
CA GLY A 247 24.31 8.03 -8.65
C GLY A 247 23.33 8.87 -9.46
N LEU A 248 23.07 8.42 -10.69
CA LEU A 248 22.28 9.19 -11.67
C LEU A 248 20.84 9.47 -11.21
N PHE A 249 20.26 8.59 -10.41
CA PHE A 249 18.91 8.78 -9.83
C PHE A 249 18.89 9.81 -8.69
N CYS A 250 20.04 10.19 -8.15
CA CYS A 250 20.19 11.24 -7.14
C CYS A 250 20.68 12.56 -7.75
N SER A 251 20.76 12.65 -9.09
CA SER A 251 21.05 13.92 -9.75
C SER A 251 19.90 14.91 -9.48
N PRO A 252 20.21 16.21 -9.28
CA PRO A 252 19.18 17.22 -9.01
C PRO A 252 18.01 17.17 -10.00
N ILE A 253 18.29 17.18 -11.31
CA ILE A 253 17.24 17.17 -12.33
C ILE A 253 16.39 15.88 -12.32
N ASN A 254 17.00 14.70 -12.20
CA ASN A 254 16.26 13.44 -12.22
C ASN A 254 15.38 13.30 -10.99
N PHE A 255 15.90 13.72 -9.84
CA PHE A 255 15.18 13.70 -8.58
C PHE A 255 13.97 14.63 -8.63
N ILE A 256 14.12 15.88 -9.09
CA ILE A 256 13.02 16.84 -9.18
C ILE A 256 11.96 16.44 -10.23
N VAL A 257 12.36 15.98 -11.41
CA VAL A 257 11.40 15.46 -12.41
C VAL A 257 10.69 14.21 -11.88
N GLY A 258 11.38 13.36 -11.13
CA GLY A 258 10.80 12.20 -10.44
C GLY A 258 9.77 12.58 -9.37
N ILE A 259 10.01 13.64 -8.60
CA ILE A 259 9.03 14.19 -7.65
C ILE A 259 7.82 14.74 -8.42
N GLY A 260 8.06 15.47 -9.51
CA GLY A 260 6.99 15.97 -10.37
C GLY A 260 6.12 14.84 -10.92
N TYR A 261 6.69 13.70 -11.29
CA TYR A 261 5.94 12.49 -11.66
C TYR A 261 5.08 11.94 -10.51
N ALA A 262 5.61 11.93 -9.28
CA ALA A 262 4.87 11.46 -8.11
C ALA A 262 3.69 12.40 -7.78
N LEU A 263 3.93 13.71 -7.75
CA LEU A 263 2.88 14.72 -7.52
C LEU A 263 1.84 14.72 -8.65
N PHE A 264 2.27 14.58 -9.91
CA PHE A 264 1.33 14.47 -11.03
C PHE A 264 0.46 13.21 -10.92
N SER A 265 1.03 12.11 -10.43
CA SER A 265 0.26 10.89 -10.12
C SER A 265 -0.78 11.13 -9.03
N TYR A 266 -0.45 11.90 -8.00
CA TYR A 266 -1.38 12.30 -6.93
C TYR A 266 -2.51 13.18 -7.48
N TYR A 267 -2.20 14.27 -8.19
CA TYR A 267 -3.22 15.22 -8.66
C TYR A 267 -4.12 14.68 -9.78
N THR A 268 -3.62 13.79 -10.63
CA THR A 268 -4.39 13.26 -11.78
C THR A 268 -5.07 11.93 -11.48
N ALA A 269 -4.56 11.15 -10.53
CA ALA A 269 -4.99 9.78 -10.24
C ALA A 269 -5.00 8.84 -11.47
N LEU A 270 -4.32 9.19 -12.56
CA LEU A 270 -4.34 8.42 -13.80
C LEU A 270 -3.55 7.11 -13.68
N ASN A 271 -3.80 6.17 -14.60
CA ASN A 271 -3.00 4.95 -14.67
C ASN A 271 -1.52 5.26 -14.97
N GLN A 272 -0.60 4.56 -14.31
CA GLN A 272 0.85 4.74 -14.53
C GLN A 272 1.26 4.74 -16.01
N THR A 273 0.73 3.80 -16.81
CA THR A 273 1.04 3.72 -18.24
C THR A 273 0.55 4.92 -19.03
N VAL A 274 -0.53 5.58 -18.58
CA VAL A 274 -1.08 6.78 -19.19
C VAL A 274 -0.20 7.98 -18.84
N ILE A 275 0.16 8.12 -17.56
CA ILE A 275 1.07 9.18 -17.07
C ILE A 275 2.44 9.11 -17.76
N LEU A 276 3.03 7.92 -17.87
CA LEU A 276 4.33 7.73 -18.52
C LEU A 276 4.32 8.03 -20.03
N ASN A 277 3.14 8.03 -20.65
CA ASN A 277 2.94 8.40 -22.05
C ASN A 277 2.48 9.86 -22.21
N ALA A 278 2.40 10.64 -21.12
CA ALA A 278 2.11 12.06 -21.20
C ALA A 278 3.20 12.79 -21.99
N ALA A 279 2.77 13.68 -22.88
CA ALA A 279 3.65 14.37 -23.82
C ALA A 279 3.17 15.80 -24.08
N PHE A 280 4.08 16.66 -24.53
CA PHE A 280 3.79 18.03 -24.95
C PHE A 280 3.10 18.08 -26.32
N PRO A 281 2.36 19.17 -26.62
CA PRO A 281 2.07 20.32 -25.75
C PRO A 281 0.96 20.01 -24.72
N LEU A 282 1.04 20.64 -23.54
CA LEU A 282 -0.06 20.66 -22.59
C LEU A 282 -1.04 21.80 -22.97
N GLN A 283 -2.34 21.54 -22.95
CA GLN A 283 -3.37 22.53 -23.28
C GLN A 283 -3.83 23.25 -22.02
N PHE A 284 -3.51 24.53 -21.91
CA PHE A 284 -3.92 25.41 -20.82
C PHE A 284 -5.11 26.24 -21.27
N GLU A 285 -6.25 26.11 -20.60
CA GLU A 285 -7.46 26.86 -20.84
C GLU A 285 -7.74 27.79 -19.65
N LYS A 286 -8.11 29.04 -19.93
CA LYS A 286 -8.58 29.98 -18.92
C LYS A 286 -10.08 30.13 -19.07
N ARG A 287 -10.83 29.93 -17.99
CA ARG A 287 -12.26 30.24 -17.94
C ARG A 287 -12.45 31.45 -17.04
N GLU A 288 -13.10 32.49 -17.57
CA GLU A 288 -13.54 33.63 -16.78
C GLU A 288 -14.92 33.32 -16.22
N MET A 289 -15.04 33.29 -14.89
CA MET A 289 -16.31 33.21 -14.18
C MET A 289 -16.66 34.58 -13.62
N LYS A 290 -17.95 34.80 -13.29
CA LYS A 290 -18.52 36.12 -12.95
C LYS A 290 -17.72 36.89 -11.89
N GLU A 291 -16.98 36.21 -11.01
CA GLU A 291 -16.17 36.81 -9.93
C GLU A 291 -14.71 36.31 -9.87
N LYS A 292 -14.26 35.40 -10.75
CA LYS A 292 -12.91 34.81 -10.69
C LYS A 292 -12.42 34.26 -12.03
N VAL A 293 -11.12 34.34 -12.28
CA VAL A 293 -10.45 33.67 -13.42
C VAL A 293 -9.89 32.34 -12.94
N VAL A 294 -10.33 31.25 -13.56
CA VAL A 294 -9.91 29.88 -13.22
C VAL A 294 -9.04 29.37 -14.36
N LYS A 295 -7.81 28.96 -14.04
CA LYS A 295 -6.94 28.27 -14.99
C LYS A 295 -7.16 26.78 -14.88
N THR A 296 -7.24 26.15 -16.03
CA THR A 296 -7.46 24.73 -16.15
C THR A 296 -6.46 24.13 -17.13
N VAL A 297 -6.00 22.91 -16.87
CA VAL A 297 -5.15 22.16 -17.80
C VAL A 297 -5.92 20.93 -18.21
N SER A 298 -6.29 20.86 -19.49
CA SER A 298 -6.87 19.66 -20.08
C SER A 298 -5.76 18.75 -20.59
N LEU A 299 -5.79 17.50 -20.15
CA LEU A 299 -4.85 16.44 -20.50
C LEU A 299 -5.60 15.36 -21.25
N SER A 300 -5.42 15.27 -22.57
CA SER A 300 -5.91 14.14 -23.37
C SER A 300 -4.77 13.16 -23.64
N LEU A 301 -4.83 11.97 -23.04
CA LEU A 301 -3.75 10.99 -23.02
C LEU A 301 -4.18 9.62 -23.56
N TRP A 302 -3.37 9.02 -24.43
CA TRP A 302 -3.74 7.76 -25.09
C TRP A 302 -3.55 6.52 -24.17
N LYS A 303 -4.60 5.71 -24.01
CA LYS A 303 -4.59 4.43 -23.27
C LYS A 303 -4.59 3.24 -24.23
N ALA A 304 -3.38 2.77 -24.58
CA ALA A 304 -3.18 1.70 -25.56
C ALA A 304 -3.94 0.38 -25.29
N ARG A 305 -4.18 0.02 -24.02
CA ARG A 305 -4.90 -1.20 -23.65
C ARG A 305 -6.41 -1.12 -23.90
N ALA A 306 -6.98 0.09 -23.78
CA ALA A 306 -8.40 0.35 -24.01
C ALA A 306 -8.68 0.87 -25.43
N GLY A 307 -7.64 1.31 -26.15
CA GLY A 307 -7.78 1.87 -27.50
C GLY A 307 -8.53 3.20 -27.53
N ARG A 308 -8.52 3.97 -26.42
CA ARG A 308 -9.19 5.27 -26.28
C ARG A 308 -8.27 6.33 -25.68
N PHE A 309 -8.61 7.60 -25.88
CA PHE A 309 -8.05 8.71 -25.12
C PHE A 309 -8.70 8.77 -23.74
N VAL A 310 -7.91 9.20 -22.76
CA VAL A 310 -8.29 9.43 -21.37
C VAL A 310 -8.14 10.91 -21.13
N GLU A 311 -9.18 11.55 -20.62
CA GLU A 311 -9.18 12.96 -20.31
C GLU A 311 -9.00 13.16 -18.81
N SER A 312 -8.21 14.17 -18.43
CA SER A 312 -8.05 14.61 -17.05
C SER A 312 -7.93 16.12 -17.03
N MET A 313 -8.54 16.74 -16.02
CA MET A 313 -8.51 18.18 -15.82
C MET A 313 -7.81 18.52 -14.50
N LEU A 314 -6.91 19.50 -14.53
CA LEU A 314 -6.31 20.13 -13.35
C LEU A 314 -6.85 21.56 -13.23
N THR A 315 -7.17 22.02 -12.03
CA THR A 315 -7.74 23.36 -11.75
C THR A 315 -6.90 24.09 -10.69
N ASP A 316 -6.85 25.42 -10.75
CA ASP A 316 -6.24 26.30 -9.75
C ASP A 316 -7.26 26.86 -8.73
N ASP A 317 -8.54 26.51 -8.87
CA ASP A 317 -9.59 26.81 -7.90
C ASP A 317 -9.87 25.64 -6.96
N ASN A 318 -10.01 25.94 -5.66
CA ASN A 318 -10.44 24.98 -4.64
C ASN A 318 -11.96 24.74 -4.71
N THR A 319 -12.73 25.70 -5.18
CA THR A 319 -14.18 25.64 -5.22
C THR A 319 -14.59 25.90 -6.65
N LEU A 320 -15.08 24.91 -7.39
CA LEU A 320 -15.94 25.14 -8.54
C LEU A 320 -16.43 23.84 -9.16
N PHE A 321 -17.71 23.54 -8.97
CA PHE A 321 -18.66 23.64 -10.07
C PHE A 321 -19.92 24.34 -9.55
N ASP A 322 -20.25 25.49 -10.14
CA ASP A 322 -21.60 26.08 -10.07
C ASP A 322 -22.38 25.50 -11.26
N VAL A 323 -23.42 24.74 -10.97
CA VAL A 323 -24.16 23.90 -11.91
C VAL A 323 -25.08 24.77 -12.78
N ASN A 324 -24.97 24.65 -14.09
CA ASN A 324 -25.97 25.17 -15.03
C ASN A 324 -27.08 24.11 -15.18
N GLU A 325 -28.35 24.50 -15.10
CA GLU A 325 -29.54 23.64 -14.88
C GLU A 325 -29.85 22.57 -15.97
N ASN A 326 -28.93 22.19 -16.87
CA ASN A 326 -29.23 21.19 -17.92
C ASN A 326 -28.13 20.17 -18.28
N GLU A 327 -27.04 20.04 -17.53
CA GLU A 327 -26.06 18.96 -17.78
C GLU A 327 -25.57 18.35 -16.46
N PHE A 328 -25.61 17.01 -16.39
CA PHE A 328 -25.06 16.19 -15.30
C PHE A 328 -23.53 16.27 -15.35
N ASP A 329 -22.94 17.18 -14.59
CA ASP A 329 -21.51 17.16 -14.27
C ASP A 329 -21.35 17.35 -12.76
N VAL A 330 -20.80 16.32 -12.10
CA VAL A 330 -20.59 16.31 -10.66
C VAL A 330 -19.24 16.93 -10.30
N ALA A 331 -19.27 17.79 -9.28
CA ALA A 331 -18.19 18.59 -8.78
C ALA A 331 -17.26 17.81 -7.84
N ILE A 332 -15.94 17.80 -8.10
CA ILE A 332 -14.95 17.38 -7.09
C ILE A 332 -13.73 18.32 -7.11
N GLU A 333 -13.40 18.85 -5.92
CA GLU A 333 -12.26 19.72 -5.64
C GLU A 333 -10.92 19.02 -5.94
N LYS A 334 -10.20 19.47 -6.98
CA LYS A 334 -8.79 19.07 -7.22
C LYS A 334 -7.87 20.26 -6.98
N LYS A 335 -7.36 20.40 -5.75
CA LYS A 335 -6.39 21.47 -5.43
C LYS A 335 -5.11 21.35 -6.28
N ASN A 336 -4.86 22.39 -7.07
CA ASN A 336 -3.58 22.98 -7.50
C ASN A 336 -2.54 22.16 -8.31
N GLY A 337 -2.98 21.30 -9.24
CA GLY A 337 -2.09 20.63 -10.20
C GLY A 337 -1.58 21.53 -11.35
N VAL A 338 -2.19 22.70 -11.55
CA VAL A 338 -1.86 23.63 -12.66
C VAL A 338 -0.45 24.20 -12.49
N GLU A 339 -0.12 24.66 -11.28
CA GLU A 339 1.21 25.21 -10.97
C GLU A 339 2.31 24.17 -11.19
N LEU A 340 2.07 22.91 -10.80
CA LEU A 340 2.96 21.79 -11.07
C LEU A 340 3.17 21.61 -12.58
N ALA A 341 2.10 21.61 -13.37
CA ALA A 341 2.18 21.45 -14.83
C ALA A 341 2.93 22.61 -15.50
N GLU A 342 2.74 23.84 -15.04
CA GLU A 342 3.49 25.02 -15.51
C GLU A 342 4.99 24.89 -15.16
N LYS A 343 5.33 24.49 -13.93
CA LYS A 343 6.71 24.24 -13.49
C LYS A 343 7.37 23.10 -14.26
N LEU A 344 6.67 21.99 -14.51
CA LEU A 344 7.16 20.88 -15.34
C LEU A 344 7.43 21.32 -16.79
N ARG A 345 6.54 22.14 -17.38
CA ARG A 345 6.78 22.73 -18.70
C ARG A 345 8.02 23.62 -18.67
N SER A 346 8.19 24.46 -17.65
CA SER A 346 9.37 25.32 -17.49
C SER A 346 10.66 24.50 -17.40
N LEU A 347 10.68 23.43 -16.60
CA LEU A 347 11.83 22.51 -16.52
C LEU A 347 12.15 21.89 -17.88
N ALA A 348 11.12 21.49 -18.65
CA ALA A 348 11.31 20.90 -19.97
C ALA A 348 11.86 21.93 -20.98
N THR A 349 11.42 23.18 -20.90
CA THR A 349 11.98 24.28 -21.70
C THR A 349 13.44 24.58 -21.34
N MET A 350 13.82 24.48 -20.06
CA MET A 350 15.19 24.74 -19.62
C MET A 350 16.16 23.58 -19.94
N TYR A 351 15.73 22.33 -19.79
CA TYR A 351 16.65 21.18 -19.76
C TYR A 351 16.27 20.02 -20.70
N ALA A 352 15.19 20.13 -21.47
CA ALA A 352 14.73 19.08 -22.40
C ALA A 352 14.08 19.67 -23.66
N SER A 353 12.92 19.15 -24.07
CA SER A 353 12.17 19.62 -25.23
C SER A 353 10.68 19.70 -24.91
N THR A 354 10.03 20.75 -25.42
CA THR A 354 8.58 20.93 -25.41
C THR A 354 7.96 20.80 -26.80
N GLU A 355 8.69 20.22 -27.76
CA GLU A 355 8.16 19.92 -29.09
C GLU A 355 6.99 18.93 -29.01
N LYS A 356 6.11 18.97 -30.01
CA LYS A 356 4.94 18.10 -30.06
C LYS A 356 5.37 16.62 -30.04
N GLY A 357 4.87 15.88 -29.06
CA GLY A 357 5.20 14.47 -28.83
C GLY A 357 6.42 14.24 -27.92
N ALA A 358 7.11 15.29 -27.47
CA ALA A 358 8.16 15.16 -26.46
C ALA A 358 7.55 14.72 -25.11
N PRO A 359 8.17 13.76 -24.39
CA PRO A 359 7.61 13.23 -23.16
C PRO A 359 7.59 14.27 -22.04
N LEU A 360 6.51 14.30 -21.26
CA LEU A 360 6.36 15.19 -20.10
C LEU A 360 7.36 14.86 -18.98
N PHE A 361 7.71 13.57 -18.84
CA PHE A 361 8.71 13.10 -17.88
C PHE A 361 9.91 12.53 -18.63
N TRP A 362 11.10 12.93 -18.23
CA TRP A 362 12.36 12.45 -18.79
C TRP A 362 13.38 12.23 -17.67
N SER A 363 14.44 11.49 -17.98
CA SER A 363 15.63 11.46 -17.13
C SER A 363 16.80 12.07 -17.92
N CYS A 364 17.85 12.51 -17.26
CA CYS A 364 19.11 12.90 -17.86
C CYS A 364 20.14 11.79 -17.66
N ASP A 365 21.00 11.56 -18.64
CA ASP A 365 22.19 10.72 -18.52
C ASP A 365 23.34 11.45 -17.80
N ALA A 366 24.50 10.79 -17.67
CA ALA A 366 25.67 11.36 -16.99
C ALA A 366 26.22 12.63 -17.68
N SER A 367 25.89 12.85 -18.95
CA SER A 367 26.25 14.06 -19.71
C SER A 367 25.21 15.18 -19.60
N GLY A 368 24.11 14.94 -18.88
CA GLY A 368 23.00 15.87 -18.75
C GLY A 368 21.98 15.80 -19.89
N LYS A 369 22.12 14.85 -20.83
CA LYS A 369 21.23 14.73 -21.99
C LYS A 369 19.93 13.99 -21.65
N PRO A 370 18.77 14.45 -22.15
CA PRO A 370 17.50 13.75 -21.94
C PRO A 370 17.48 12.34 -22.52
N VAL A 371 16.98 11.39 -21.72
CA VAL A 371 16.75 9.98 -22.03
C VAL A 371 15.37 9.57 -21.49
N LYS A 372 14.92 8.37 -21.88
CA LYS A 372 13.64 7.81 -21.42
C LYS A 372 13.56 7.80 -19.89
N PHE A 373 12.45 8.29 -19.36
CA PHE A 373 12.18 8.32 -17.93
C PHE A 373 12.29 6.94 -17.28
N LYS A 374 12.95 6.89 -16.12
CA LYS A 374 13.13 5.68 -15.32
C LYS A 374 12.44 5.84 -13.97
N THR A 375 11.43 5.01 -13.72
CA THR A 375 10.64 5.05 -12.48
C THR A 375 11.45 4.68 -11.24
N ASP A 376 12.63 4.08 -11.38
CA ASP A 376 13.54 3.76 -10.28
C ASP A 376 13.92 4.99 -9.43
N VAL A 377 13.83 6.20 -10.00
CA VAL A 377 14.07 7.45 -9.26
C VAL A 377 13.11 7.64 -8.08
N VAL A 378 11.87 7.15 -8.20
CA VAL A 378 10.84 7.26 -7.15
C VAL A 378 11.27 6.53 -5.88
N THR A 379 11.99 5.40 -6.03
CA THR A 379 12.57 4.71 -4.88
C THR A 379 13.58 5.59 -4.14
N ARG A 380 14.45 6.31 -4.87
CA ARG A 380 15.45 7.20 -4.26
C ARG A 380 14.82 8.41 -3.59
N ILE A 381 13.71 8.90 -4.13
CA ILE A 381 12.94 10.00 -3.54
C ILE A 381 12.43 9.61 -2.16
N VAL A 382 11.77 8.45 -2.06
CA VAL A 382 11.26 7.93 -0.78
C VAL A 382 12.38 7.78 0.25
N GLU A 383 13.54 7.24 -0.16
CA GLU A 383 14.70 7.08 0.73
C GLU A 383 15.30 8.40 1.22
N ARG A 384 15.32 9.43 0.37
CA ARG A 384 15.97 10.72 0.67
C ARG A 384 15.08 11.69 1.43
N LEU A 385 13.77 11.54 1.30
CA LEU A 385 12.78 12.38 1.97
C LEU A 385 12.21 11.72 3.24
N ASP A 386 12.71 10.54 3.63
CA ASP A 386 12.20 9.74 4.76
C ASP A 386 10.66 9.61 4.71
N ILE A 387 10.15 9.16 3.55
CA ILE A 387 8.73 8.86 3.39
C ILE A 387 8.53 7.41 3.82
N ARG A 388 7.82 7.20 4.94
CA ARG A 388 7.67 5.89 5.58
C ARG A 388 6.37 5.81 6.36
N CYS A 389 6.01 4.59 6.73
CA CYS A 389 4.94 4.35 7.69
C CYS A 389 5.31 4.97 9.05
N ARG A 390 4.34 5.64 9.69
CA ARG A 390 4.53 6.16 11.05
C ARG A 390 4.57 5.03 12.07
N ASP A 391 3.69 4.05 11.93
CA ASP A 391 3.66 2.88 12.78
C ASP A 391 4.53 1.75 12.21
N THR A 392 5.64 1.49 12.89
CA THR A 392 6.56 0.39 12.52
C THR A 392 6.48 -0.78 13.50
N THR A 393 5.57 -0.70 14.48
CA THR A 393 5.39 -1.74 15.50
C THR A 393 5.10 -3.14 14.95
N PRO A 394 4.38 -3.34 13.82
CA PRO A 394 4.10 -4.67 13.27
C PRO A 394 5.34 -5.49 12.89
N VAL A 395 6.50 -4.85 12.71
CA VAL A 395 7.75 -5.53 12.34
C VAL A 395 8.84 -5.37 13.39
N ASN A 396 8.53 -4.79 14.56
CA ASN A 396 9.52 -4.58 15.62
C ASN A 396 10.16 -5.90 16.07
N HIS A 397 9.44 -7.02 16.07
CA HIS A 397 10.01 -8.34 16.36
C HIS A 397 11.04 -8.77 15.32
N VAL A 398 10.78 -8.52 14.03
CA VAL A 398 11.72 -8.79 12.94
C VAL A 398 12.97 -7.93 13.07
N LEU A 399 12.80 -6.64 13.36
CA LEU A 399 13.90 -5.69 13.54
C LEU A 399 14.76 -6.05 14.76
N ALA A 400 14.14 -6.38 15.89
CA ALA A 400 14.82 -6.80 17.11
C ALA A 400 15.59 -8.10 16.92
N GLU A 401 14.98 -9.11 16.31
CA GLU A 401 15.64 -10.38 15.99
C GLU A 401 16.79 -10.19 15.01
N SER A 402 16.63 -9.30 14.03
CA SER A 402 17.69 -8.89 13.11
C SER A 402 18.88 -8.23 13.83
N ILE A 403 18.63 -7.40 14.84
CA ILE A 403 19.69 -6.79 15.66
C ILE A 403 20.44 -7.88 16.44
N LYS A 404 19.73 -8.79 17.10
CA LYS A 404 20.35 -9.89 17.87
C LYS A 404 21.28 -10.75 17.00
N GLN A 405 20.82 -11.14 15.81
CA GLN A 405 21.69 -11.89 14.89
C GLN A 405 22.87 -11.06 14.40
N ALA A 406 22.68 -9.77 14.12
CA ALA A 406 23.77 -8.88 13.71
C ALA A 406 24.82 -8.69 14.82
N LEU A 407 24.42 -8.69 16.09
CA LEU A 407 25.34 -8.70 17.24
C LEU A 407 26.25 -9.95 17.22
N GLU A 408 25.77 -11.08 16.69
CA GLU A 408 26.52 -12.33 16.49
C GLU A 408 27.17 -12.49 15.10
N TRP A 409 27.23 -11.44 14.27
CA TRP A 409 27.76 -11.49 12.88
C TRP A 409 26.96 -12.39 11.92
N LYS A 410 25.69 -12.62 12.24
CA LYS A 410 24.76 -13.43 11.44
C LYS A 410 23.70 -12.54 10.83
N PHE A 411 23.29 -12.85 9.60
CA PHE A 411 22.32 -12.05 8.86
C PHE A 411 21.29 -12.96 8.20
N TYR A 412 20.01 -12.59 8.31
CA TYR A 412 18.97 -13.25 7.54
C TYR A 412 19.04 -12.86 6.06
N SER A 413 18.83 -13.86 5.21
CA SER A 413 18.54 -13.69 3.79
C SER A 413 17.26 -14.45 3.47
N VAL A 414 16.14 -13.74 3.52
CA VAL A 414 14.81 -14.23 3.15
C VAL A 414 14.58 -13.97 1.66
N ARG A 415 14.44 -15.02 0.87
CA ARG A 415 14.24 -14.94 -0.58
C ARG A 415 13.23 -15.98 -1.05
N LEU A 416 12.58 -15.67 -2.16
CA LEU A 416 11.78 -16.65 -2.90
C LEU A 416 12.72 -17.47 -3.78
N VAL A 417 12.63 -18.79 -3.68
CA VAL A 417 13.32 -19.75 -4.53
C VAL A 417 12.26 -20.48 -5.34
N SER A 418 12.54 -20.74 -6.61
CA SER A 418 11.69 -21.60 -7.42
C SER A 418 12.33 -22.97 -7.55
N ASP A 419 11.52 -24.02 -7.47
CA ASP A 419 11.97 -25.36 -7.82
C ASP A 419 11.99 -25.55 -9.35
N ASP A 420 12.42 -26.73 -9.79
CA ASP A 420 12.53 -27.10 -11.22
C ASP A 420 11.18 -27.14 -11.95
N VAL A 421 10.08 -27.19 -11.18
CA VAL A 421 8.69 -27.33 -11.65
C VAL A 421 7.93 -25.99 -11.59
N GLY A 422 8.59 -24.93 -11.10
CA GLY A 422 8.05 -23.58 -10.98
C GLY A 422 7.22 -23.32 -9.71
N GLY A 423 7.20 -24.27 -8.77
CA GLY A 423 6.73 -24.07 -7.40
C GLY A 423 7.60 -23.04 -6.68
N GLN A 424 6.99 -22.21 -5.83
CA GLN A 424 7.71 -21.19 -5.08
C GLN A 424 7.89 -21.62 -3.64
N PHE A 425 9.10 -21.47 -3.12
CA PHE A 425 9.45 -21.80 -1.75
C PHE A 425 10.11 -20.61 -1.09
N LEU A 426 9.90 -20.49 0.21
CA LEU A 426 10.67 -19.53 1.00
C LEU A 426 12.02 -20.13 1.37
N SER A 427 13.09 -19.41 1.06
CA SER A 427 14.40 -19.64 1.66
C SER A 427 14.69 -18.56 2.70
N LYS A 428 14.72 -18.93 3.98
CA LYS A 428 15.14 -18.12 5.12
C LYS A 428 16.44 -18.72 5.67
N LYS A 429 17.56 -18.22 5.15
CA LYS A 429 18.89 -18.65 5.60
C LYS A 429 19.52 -17.63 6.52
N LEU A 430 20.15 -18.14 7.57
CA LEU A 430 21.07 -17.37 8.40
C LEU A 430 22.47 -17.53 7.81
N ILE A 431 23.05 -16.43 7.36
CA ILE A 431 24.35 -16.44 6.69
C ILE A 431 25.36 -15.59 7.45
N HIS A 432 26.59 -16.09 7.48
CA HIS A 432 27.71 -15.29 7.95
C HIS A 432 28.04 -14.23 6.90
N GLU A 433 28.57 -13.11 7.37
CA GLU A 433 28.94 -11.96 6.56
C GLU A 433 29.73 -12.28 5.28
N SER A 434 30.68 -13.22 5.38
CA SER A 434 31.54 -13.68 4.28
C SER A 434 30.76 -14.23 3.08
N ASP A 435 29.53 -14.71 3.32
CA ASP A 435 28.70 -15.39 2.33
C ASP A 435 27.57 -14.51 1.80
N PHE A 436 27.42 -13.29 2.33
CA PHE A 436 26.38 -12.38 1.89
C PHE A 436 26.73 -11.74 0.54
N ARG A 437 26.20 -12.30 -0.56
CA ARG A 437 26.18 -11.66 -1.88
C ARG A 437 24.86 -10.91 -2.07
N LEU A 438 24.90 -9.59 -2.01
CA LEU A 438 23.87 -8.75 -2.63
C LEU A 438 23.96 -8.96 -4.14
N GLY A 439 22.85 -9.36 -4.76
CA GLY A 439 22.79 -9.52 -6.21
C GLY A 439 23.20 -8.21 -6.89
N THR A 440 24.03 -8.33 -7.94
CA THR A 440 24.50 -7.28 -8.87
C THR A 440 25.64 -6.34 -8.46
N GLU A 441 26.33 -6.56 -7.35
CA GLU A 441 27.56 -5.78 -7.07
C GLU A 441 28.85 -6.51 -7.44
N SER A 442 29.67 -5.81 -8.23
CA SER A 442 30.94 -6.24 -8.82
C SER A 442 31.97 -6.77 -7.79
N LYS A 443 32.83 -7.68 -8.25
CA LYS A 443 33.93 -8.38 -7.55
C LYS A 443 35.06 -7.47 -7.02
N VAL A 444 34.79 -6.25 -6.57
CA VAL A 444 35.84 -5.31 -6.13
C VAL A 444 35.85 -5.21 -4.60
N SER A 445 37.01 -5.58 -4.03
CA SER A 445 37.50 -5.48 -2.64
C SER A 445 36.78 -6.27 -1.51
N LYS A 446 37.50 -7.26 -0.94
CA LYS A 446 37.10 -8.13 0.18
C LYS A 446 37.57 -7.66 1.58
N LYS A 447 38.35 -6.58 1.68
CA LYS A 447 38.87 -6.08 2.98
C LYS A 447 38.02 -4.88 3.43
N GLY A 448 37.32 -5.00 4.57
CA GLY A 448 36.61 -3.90 5.25
C GLY A 448 35.08 -3.90 5.12
N LYS A 449 34.50 -4.53 4.08
CA LYS A 449 33.04 -4.49 3.79
C LYS A 449 32.13 -5.10 4.85
N GLY A 450 32.71 -5.95 5.70
CA GLY A 450 31.98 -6.68 6.71
C GLY A 450 31.49 -5.81 7.87
N VAL A 451 32.44 -5.26 8.62
CA VAL A 451 32.20 -4.33 9.72
C VAL A 451 31.12 -3.28 9.39
N HIS A 452 31.11 -2.75 8.15
CA HIS A 452 30.13 -1.78 7.69
C HIS A 452 28.67 -2.28 7.69
N ARG A 453 28.43 -3.54 7.33
CA ARG A 453 27.07 -4.11 7.28
C ARG A 453 26.51 -4.31 8.67
N ARG A 454 27.29 -4.88 9.59
CA ARG A 454 26.88 -5.10 10.99
C ARG A 454 26.42 -3.80 11.64
N HIS A 455 27.26 -2.75 11.55
CA HIS A 455 26.93 -1.41 12.05
C HIS A 455 25.65 -0.88 11.42
N LYS A 456 25.56 -0.92 10.08
CA LYS A 456 24.40 -0.43 9.36
C LYS A 456 23.12 -1.18 9.76
N GLN A 457 23.16 -2.50 9.92
CA GLN A 457 21.98 -3.27 10.31
C GLN A 457 21.52 -2.95 11.74
N ILE A 458 22.44 -2.91 12.71
CA ILE A 458 22.11 -2.58 14.10
C ILE A 458 21.54 -1.17 14.19
N VAL A 459 22.25 -0.18 13.62
CA VAL A 459 21.85 1.22 13.68
C VAL A 459 20.51 1.44 12.98
N LEU A 460 20.34 0.97 11.73
CA LEU A 460 19.10 1.21 10.99
C LEU A 460 17.89 0.49 11.59
N CYS A 461 18.03 -0.76 12.05
CA CYS A 461 16.95 -1.46 12.72
C CYS A 461 16.57 -0.75 14.03
N MET A 462 17.55 -0.30 14.82
CA MET A 462 17.27 0.36 16.09
C MET A 462 16.65 1.75 15.88
N SER A 463 17.14 2.52 14.90
CA SER A 463 16.54 3.80 14.52
C SER A 463 15.10 3.63 14.04
N ALA A 464 14.78 2.54 13.32
CA ALA A 464 13.40 2.23 12.92
C ALA A 464 12.50 1.95 14.13
N ILE A 465 12.96 1.12 15.09
CA ILE A 465 12.21 0.83 16.34
C ILE A 465 11.96 2.12 17.13
N LEU A 466 12.99 2.96 17.32
CA LEU A 466 12.85 4.21 18.07
C LEU A 466 11.90 5.19 17.40
N ALA A 467 11.94 5.27 16.08
CA ALA A 467 11.12 6.21 15.35
C ALA A 467 9.64 5.80 15.21
N ALA A 468 9.25 4.65 15.75
CA ALA A 468 7.84 4.31 15.98
C ALA A 468 7.23 5.11 17.14
N TYR A 469 8.06 5.60 18.06
CA TYR A 469 7.63 6.24 19.32
C TYR A 469 8.17 7.65 19.51
N ASN A 470 9.05 8.11 18.62
CA ASN A 470 9.76 9.39 18.73
C ASN A 470 9.97 10.02 17.36
N SER A 471 10.15 11.34 17.35
CA SER A 471 10.69 12.03 16.18
C SER A 471 12.17 11.69 16.00
N PRO A 472 12.71 11.63 14.77
CA PRO A 472 14.14 11.36 14.54
C PRO A 472 15.09 12.27 15.31
N GLU A 473 14.67 13.52 15.55
CA GLU A 473 15.47 14.51 16.27
C GLU A 473 15.65 14.18 17.77
N ASP A 474 14.72 13.44 18.37
CA ASP A 474 14.72 13.11 19.80
C ASP A 474 15.86 12.17 20.20
N PHE A 475 16.34 11.35 19.25
CA PHE A 475 17.43 10.39 19.46
C PHE A 475 18.63 10.62 18.53
N TYR A 476 18.56 11.65 17.68
CA TYR A 476 19.67 12.03 16.81
C TYR A 476 20.89 12.42 17.65
N GLY A 477 22.03 11.80 17.35
CA GLY A 477 23.28 12.11 18.05
C GLY A 477 23.34 11.63 19.50
N ALA A 478 22.46 10.72 19.91
CA ALA A 478 22.50 10.12 21.24
C ALA A 478 23.87 9.52 21.57
N ARG A 479 24.33 9.75 22.80
CA ARG A 479 25.64 9.29 23.31
C ARG A 479 25.46 8.43 24.56
N TYR A 480 26.32 7.43 24.73
CA TYR A 480 26.39 6.63 25.94
C TYR A 480 27.29 7.29 27.00
N PRO A 481 27.09 7.00 28.31
CA PRO A 481 26.11 6.08 28.90
C PRO A 481 24.67 6.63 28.89
N LEU A 482 23.70 5.73 28.79
CA LEU A 482 22.27 6.02 28.80
C LEU A 482 21.68 5.85 30.20
N VAL A 483 20.86 6.81 30.63
CA VAL A 483 20.10 6.74 31.88
C VAL A 483 18.65 6.46 31.56
N ALA A 484 18.11 5.32 31.97
CA ALA A 484 16.72 4.93 31.69
C ALA A 484 15.89 4.97 32.97
N ILE A 485 14.72 5.59 32.90
CA ILE A 485 13.73 5.67 33.98
C ILE A 485 12.40 5.15 33.44
N LYS A 486 11.67 4.35 34.24
CA LYS A 486 10.33 3.91 33.87
C LYS A 486 9.34 5.06 33.98
N ASP A 487 8.47 5.18 32.99
CA ASP A 487 7.36 6.11 32.99
C ASP A 487 6.30 5.72 34.05
N THR A 488 5.37 6.62 34.37
CA THR A 488 4.37 6.45 35.44
C THR A 488 3.55 5.15 35.33
N ASP A 489 3.30 4.68 34.10
CA ASP A 489 2.52 3.46 33.83
C ASP A 489 3.37 2.20 33.63
N ASN A 490 4.70 2.29 33.77
CA ASN A 490 5.66 1.21 33.49
C ASN A 490 5.56 0.58 32.09
N LYS A 491 4.94 1.26 31.11
CA LYS A 491 4.84 0.79 29.72
C LYS A 491 6.06 1.20 28.88
N PHE A 492 6.61 2.37 29.17
CA PHE A 492 7.76 2.95 28.47
C PHE A 492 8.93 3.23 29.41
N LEU A 493 10.13 3.15 28.85
CA LEU A 493 11.35 3.74 29.39
C LEU A 493 11.55 5.12 28.77
N ILE A 494 11.79 6.11 29.61
CA ILE A 494 12.31 7.41 29.23
C ILE A 494 13.83 7.32 29.37
N VAL A 495 14.53 7.44 28.25
CA VAL A 495 15.98 7.27 28.16
C VAL A 495 16.63 8.61 27.93
N PHE A 496 17.43 9.06 28.89
CA PHE A 496 18.17 10.31 28.89
C PHE A 496 19.60 10.09 28.40
N PHE A 497 20.10 11.06 27.63
CA PHE A 497 21.45 11.08 27.11
C PHE A 497 21.96 12.53 26.98
N THR A 498 23.27 12.68 26.76
CA THR A 498 23.92 13.99 26.56
C THR A 498 24.44 14.12 25.14
N HIS A 499 24.34 15.31 24.56
CA HIS A 499 24.93 15.66 23.26
C HIS A 499 26.41 16.05 23.39
N LEU A 500 27.07 16.37 22.28
CA LEU A 500 28.45 16.88 22.29
C LEU A 500 28.57 18.27 22.94
N ASP A 501 27.52 19.08 22.83
CA ASP A 501 27.43 20.43 23.42
C ASP A 501 26.99 20.42 24.89
N HIS A 502 26.94 19.24 25.51
CA HIS A 502 26.48 19.02 26.88
C HIS A 502 24.99 19.31 27.13
N THR A 503 24.19 19.49 26.08
CA THR A 503 22.73 19.54 26.23
C THR A 503 22.19 18.15 26.53
N GLU A 504 21.18 18.08 27.40
CA GLU A 504 20.48 16.85 27.74
C GLU A 504 19.26 16.68 26.84
N SER A 505 18.97 15.44 26.46
CA SER A 505 17.79 15.09 25.66
C SER A 505 17.31 13.71 26.05
N SER A 506 16.10 13.36 25.62
CA SER A 506 15.49 12.08 25.95
C SER A 506 14.63 11.53 24.83
N PHE A 507 14.57 10.21 24.73
CA PHE A 507 13.61 9.49 23.88
C PHE A 507 12.89 8.41 24.68
N ARG A 508 11.77 7.92 24.15
CA ARG A 508 10.92 6.89 24.75
C ARG A 508 11.06 5.55 24.01
N ILE A 509 11.06 4.44 24.72
CA ILE A 509 11.06 3.10 24.13
C ILE A 509 10.23 2.14 24.98
N PRO A 510 9.50 1.16 24.42
CA PRO A 510 8.77 0.19 25.22
C PRO A 510 9.67 -0.57 26.20
N VAL A 511 9.17 -0.85 27.40
CA VAL A 511 9.92 -1.61 28.43
C VAL A 511 10.34 -3.00 27.93
N GLU A 512 9.55 -3.62 27.05
CA GLU A 512 9.88 -4.90 26.42
C GLU A 512 11.20 -4.88 25.62
N GLN A 513 11.63 -3.70 25.16
CA GLN A 513 12.87 -3.50 24.38
C GLN A 513 14.07 -3.08 25.26
N GLU A 514 13.93 -3.04 26.59
CA GLU A 514 15.00 -2.65 27.52
C GLU A 514 16.26 -3.50 27.33
N GLY A 515 16.11 -4.82 27.27
CA GLY A 515 17.23 -5.75 27.08
C GLY A 515 17.98 -5.50 25.78
N LEU A 516 17.24 -5.30 24.69
CA LEU A 516 17.81 -5.00 23.39
C LEU A 516 18.58 -3.67 23.40
N LEU A 517 18.02 -2.63 24.02
CA LEU A 517 18.70 -1.34 24.16
C LEU A 517 20.03 -1.47 24.90
N ARG A 518 20.07 -2.26 25.99
CA ARG A 518 21.31 -2.51 26.76
C ARG A 518 22.34 -3.32 25.97
N GLU A 519 21.91 -4.27 25.16
CA GLU A 519 22.78 -5.00 24.24
C GLU A 519 23.41 -4.07 23.18
N VAL A 520 22.60 -3.17 22.59
CA VAL A 520 23.08 -2.17 21.63
C VAL A 520 24.02 -1.16 22.28
N GLU A 521 23.70 -0.68 23.49
CA GLU A 521 24.58 0.20 24.27
C GLU A 521 25.94 -0.47 24.55
N SER A 522 25.91 -1.73 25.01
CA SER A 522 27.13 -2.51 25.29
C SER A 522 27.95 -2.74 24.01
N TRP A 523 27.28 -3.02 22.89
CA TRP A 523 27.92 -3.14 21.59
C TRP A 523 28.58 -1.83 21.15
N ALA A 524 27.91 -0.68 21.33
CA ALA A 524 28.43 0.64 21.00
C ALA A 524 29.65 1.00 21.88
N MET A 525 29.63 0.65 23.17
CA MET A 525 30.77 0.79 24.09
C MET A 525 31.95 -0.11 23.70
N SER A 526 31.68 -1.29 23.15
CA SER A 526 32.72 -2.24 22.72
C SER A 526 33.42 -1.84 21.41
N GLN A 527 32.87 -0.88 20.65
CA GLN A 527 33.56 -0.35 19.47
C GLN A 527 34.77 0.46 19.95
N ASN A 528 35.97 0.17 19.40
CA ASN A 528 37.23 0.81 19.80
C ASN A 528 37.09 2.35 19.87
N LEU A 529 37.70 3.02 20.85
CA LEU A 529 37.70 4.49 20.98
C LEU A 529 38.23 5.23 19.73
N VAL A 530 39.09 4.56 18.94
CA VAL A 530 39.56 5.05 17.62
C VAL A 530 38.44 5.07 16.58
N GLU A 531 37.47 4.17 16.72
CA GLU A 531 36.31 4.00 15.86
C GLU A 531 35.01 4.58 16.44
N ASN A 532 35.00 5.25 17.59
CA ASN A 532 33.85 6.02 18.08
C ASN A 532 34.28 7.03 19.16
N PRO A 533 35.10 8.04 18.81
CA PRO A 533 35.74 8.92 19.80
C PRO A 533 34.76 9.80 20.59
N ASN A 534 33.53 9.94 20.09
CA ASN A 534 32.50 10.79 20.66
C ASN A 534 31.43 10.01 21.43
N ASN A 535 31.60 8.70 21.62
CA ASN A 535 30.65 7.83 22.34
C ASN A 535 29.22 7.85 21.76
N TYR A 536 29.06 7.97 20.44
CA TYR A 536 27.72 7.93 19.84
C TYR A 536 27.12 6.54 20.00
N LEU A 537 25.84 6.49 20.36
CA LEU A 537 25.05 5.26 20.40
C LEU A 537 24.85 4.70 18.98
N PHE A 538 24.70 5.59 17.99
CA PHE A 538 24.42 5.26 16.59
C PHE A 538 25.48 5.81 15.63
N PRO A 539 26.71 5.26 15.61
CA PRO A 539 27.70 5.64 14.62
C PRO A 539 27.22 5.21 13.22
N HIS A 540 26.83 6.18 12.40
CA HIS A 540 26.36 5.92 11.03
C HIS A 540 27.54 5.69 10.06
N LEU A 541 27.25 5.24 8.84
CA LEU A 541 28.20 5.17 7.74
C LEU A 541 27.48 5.67 6.48
N ASP A 542 28.09 6.58 5.73
CA ASP A 542 27.44 7.15 4.55
C ASP A 542 27.14 6.07 3.48
N LEU A 543 26.38 6.44 2.46
CA LEU A 543 26.02 5.53 1.36
C LEU A 543 27.23 5.00 0.55
N ALA A 544 28.39 5.67 0.65
CA ALA A 544 29.63 5.29 0.00
C ALA A 544 30.55 4.44 0.92
N GLY A 545 30.15 4.20 2.17
CA GLY A 545 30.93 3.46 3.16
C GLY A 545 32.01 4.27 3.88
N HIS A 546 32.03 5.60 3.73
CA HIS A 546 32.88 6.46 4.53
C HIS A 546 32.34 6.60 5.96
N LYS A 547 33.25 6.76 6.91
CA LYS A 547 32.91 6.93 8.33
C LYS A 547 32.24 8.29 8.53
N SER A 548 30.91 8.33 8.69
CA SER A 548 30.15 9.52 9.10
C SER A 548 29.48 9.25 10.45
N TRP A 549 29.94 9.89 11.52
CA TRP A 549 29.50 9.54 12.88
C TRP A 549 28.01 9.78 13.16
N GLN A 550 27.33 10.52 12.28
CA GLN A 550 25.89 10.74 12.27
C GLN A 550 25.39 10.70 10.80
N TRP A 551 24.09 10.48 10.61
CA TRP A 551 23.45 10.62 9.29
C TRP A 551 23.16 12.09 8.96
N ASP A 552 22.95 12.42 7.69
CA ASP A 552 23.06 13.80 7.15
C ASP A 552 22.07 14.83 7.75
N SER A 553 20.93 14.38 8.29
CA SER A 553 19.87 15.25 8.81
C SER A 553 19.31 14.71 10.12
N LYS A 554 19.24 15.55 11.15
CA LYS A 554 18.57 15.19 12.40
C LYS A 554 17.06 14.94 12.26
N TYR A 555 16.45 15.39 11.17
CA TYR A 555 15.01 15.28 10.93
C TYR A 555 14.63 14.06 10.08
N LEU A 556 15.56 13.53 9.27
CA LEU A 556 15.26 12.49 8.28
C LEU A 556 16.09 11.25 8.58
N LEU A 557 15.43 10.09 8.67
CA LEU A 557 16.15 8.84 8.88
C LEU A 557 16.91 8.39 7.63
N PRO A 558 18.03 7.67 7.82
CA PRO A 558 18.70 6.97 6.74
C PRO A 558 17.85 5.83 6.16
N SER A 559 18.09 5.50 4.88
CA SER A 559 17.30 4.50 4.15
C SER A 559 17.29 3.10 4.80
N LEU A 560 16.10 2.68 5.23
CA LEU A 560 15.82 1.33 5.75
C LEU A 560 15.70 0.27 4.65
N ARG A 561 15.59 0.67 3.37
CA ARG A 561 15.33 -0.27 2.26
C ARG A 561 16.38 -1.38 2.16
N THR A 562 17.65 -1.01 2.37
CA THR A 562 18.78 -1.93 2.26
C THR A 562 18.79 -3.03 3.32
N ILE A 563 18.08 -2.83 4.45
CA ILE A 563 17.98 -3.82 5.53
C ILE A 563 16.66 -4.62 5.46
N LEU A 564 15.55 -4.00 5.05
CA LEU A 564 14.24 -4.64 5.06
C LEU A 564 14.07 -5.69 3.95
N GLN A 565 14.61 -5.44 2.76
CA GLN A 565 14.48 -6.39 1.65
C GLN A 565 15.12 -7.77 1.96
N PRO A 566 16.35 -7.85 2.52
CA PRO A 566 16.90 -9.11 3.02
C PRO A 566 16.07 -9.81 4.10
N LEU A 567 15.28 -9.06 4.88
CA LEU A 567 14.39 -9.59 5.92
C LEU A 567 13.06 -10.08 5.34
N GLY A 568 12.86 -10.03 4.02
CA GLY A 568 11.63 -10.48 3.38
C GLY A 568 10.49 -9.47 3.48
N ILE A 569 10.76 -8.26 3.97
CA ILE A 569 9.80 -7.16 4.06
C ILE A 569 9.86 -6.36 2.75
N GLY A 570 8.73 -6.33 2.03
CA GLY A 570 8.61 -5.57 0.78
C GLY A 570 8.55 -4.06 1.01
N SER A 571 8.99 -3.25 0.03
CA SER A 571 8.92 -1.77 0.14
C SER A 571 7.50 -1.27 0.43
N GLY A 572 6.50 -1.87 -0.20
CA GLY A 572 5.09 -1.47 -0.01
C GLY A 572 4.50 -1.90 1.34
N GLN A 573 5.10 -2.89 2.03
CA GLN A 573 4.66 -3.35 3.35
C GLN A 573 5.13 -2.44 4.49
N PHE A 574 6.03 -1.49 4.19
CA PHE A 574 6.55 -0.51 5.13
C PHE A 574 6.40 0.93 4.60
N TYR A 575 5.55 1.10 3.60
CA TYR A 575 5.31 2.37 2.90
C TYR A 575 6.60 3.08 2.42
N LEU A 576 7.64 2.30 2.11
CA LEU A 576 8.87 2.76 1.47
C LEU A 576 8.73 2.83 -0.06
N ASP A 577 7.51 3.00 -0.55
CA ASP A 577 7.24 3.30 -1.94
C ASP A 577 6.08 4.29 -2.10
N ILE A 578 6.24 5.17 -3.10
CA ILE A 578 5.16 5.98 -3.64
C ILE A 578 4.76 5.35 -4.97
N THR A 579 3.55 4.80 -5.04
CA THR A 579 3.00 4.23 -6.28
C THR A 579 1.76 4.98 -6.75
N THR A 580 1.67 5.13 -8.08
CA THR A 580 0.47 5.66 -8.76
C THR A 580 -0.78 4.85 -8.42
N ARG A 581 -0.66 3.54 -8.18
CA ARG A 581 -1.81 2.70 -7.84
C ARG A 581 -2.42 3.07 -6.49
N ARG A 582 -1.59 3.37 -5.48
CA ARG A 582 -2.05 3.77 -4.14
C ARG A 582 -2.68 5.16 -4.14
N PHE A 583 -2.09 6.13 -4.84
CA PHE A 583 -2.75 7.44 -5.02
C PHE A 583 -4.08 7.32 -5.74
N ARG A 584 -4.16 6.46 -6.76
CA ARG A 584 -5.41 6.20 -7.46
C ARG A 584 -6.47 5.53 -6.57
N ALA A 585 -6.05 4.63 -5.68
CA ALA A 585 -6.95 4.02 -4.69
C ALA A 585 -7.43 5.04 -3.64
N LEU A 586 -6.55 5.96 -3.22
CA LEU A 586 -6.91 7.06 -2.33
C LEU A 586 -7.96 7.98 -2.98
N THR A 587 -7.78 8.37 -4.24
CA THR A 587 -8.81 9.12 -4.98
C THR A 587 -10.11 8.34 -5.11
N ALA A 588 -10.04 7.03 -5.33
CA ALA A 588 -11.24 6.19 -5.33
C ALA A 588 -11.99 6.25 -4.00
N LYS A 589 -11.26 6.18 -2.87
CA LYS A 589 -11.81 6.28 -1.51
C LYS A 589 -12.54 7.60 -1.30
N PHE A 590 -11.95 8.72 -1.67
CA PHE A 590 -12.56 10.05 -1.48
C PHE A 590 -13.70 10.38 -2.47
N SER A 591 -13.79 9.66 -3.59
CA SER A 591 -14.82 9.89 -4.61
C SER A 591 -15.91 8.81 -4.62
N TYR A 592 -15.91 7.90 -3.65
CA TYR A 592 -16.92 6.87 -3.52
C TYR A 592 -18.01 7.36 -2.56
N THR A 593 -19.27 7.20 -2.95
CA THR A 593 -20.42 7.35 -2.04
C THR A 593 -21.35 6.17 -2.20
N ASP A 594 -22.03 5.77 -1.12
CA ASP A 594 -23.05 4.72 -1.20
C ASP A 594 -24.28 5.16 -2.00
N ASP A 595 -24.54 6.48 -2.06
CA ASP A 595 -25.66 7.07 -2.79
C ASP A 595 -25.49 6.94 -4.32
N ASP A 596 -24.26 7.00 -4.82
CA ASP A 596 -23.93 6.92 -6.25
C ASP A 596 -23.28 5.60 -6.68
N LEU A 597 -23.04 4.68 -5.73
CA LEU A 597 -22.37 3.39 -5.95
C LEU A 597 -20.99 3.53 -6.61
N GLY A 598 -20.28 4.63 -6.34
CA GLY A 598 -18.98 4.93 -6.92
C GLY A 598 -19.00 5.34 -8.39
N TYR A 599 -20.15 5.82 -8.90
CA TYR A 599 -20.27 6.35 -10.25
C TYR A 599 -19.34 7.54 -10.49
N GLU A 600 -19.30 8.50 -9.58
CA GLU A 600 -18.38 9.64 -9.58
C GLU A 600 -16.92 9.19 -9.52
N GLY A 601 -16.58 8.29 -8.60
CA GLY A 601 -15.27 7.67 -8.56
C GLY A 601 -14.88 6.99 -9.88
N SER A 602 -15.83 6.36 -10.58
CA SER A 602 -15.60 5.78 -11.90
C SER A 602 -15.29 6.83 -12.97
N LEU A 603 -15.97 7.98 -12.93
CA LEU A 603 -15.72 9.13 -13.82
C LEU A 603 -14.37 9.78 -13.55
N VAL A 604 -14.07 10.10 -12.27
CA VAL A 604 -12.81 10.73 -11.85
C VAL A 604 -11.61 9.91 -12.27
N LEU A 605 -11.73 8.58 -12.16
CA LEU A 605 -10.68 7.66 -12.51
C LEU A 605 -10.65 7.30 -14.00
N ASP A 606 -11.66 7.65 -14.80
CA ASP A 606 -11.88 7.13 -16.15
C ASP A 606 -11.84 5.59 -16.18
N ASN A 607 -12.62 4.98 -15.28
CA ASN A 607 -12.91 3.55 -15.23
C ASN A 607 -14.36 3.30 -15.66
N ASP A 608 -14.63 2.15 -16.27
CA ASP A 608 -16.01 1.68 -16.38
C ASP A 608 -16.52 1.33 -14.97
N ILE A 609 -17.80 1.58 -14.66
CA ILE A 609 -18.35 1.39 -13.30
C ILE A 609 -18.09 -0.03 -12.76
N ALA A 610 -18.25 -1.07 -13.59
CA ALA A 610 -17.97 -2.45 -13.21
C ALA A 610 -16.48 -2.72 -12.89
N THR A 611 -15.57 -1.92 -13.46
CA THR A 611 -14.15 -1.97 -13.12
C THR A 611 -13.87 -1.22 -11.82
N PHE A 612 -14.56 -0.11 -11.59
CA PHE A 612 -14.47 0.65 -10.36
C PHE A 612 -14.95 -0.18 -9.18
N ASP A 613 -16.18 -0.69 -9.27
CA ASP A 613 -16.83 -1.58 -8.30
C ASP A 613 -15.91 -2.75 -7.91
N ARG A 614 -15.49 -3.56 -8.89
CA ARG A 614 -14.56 -4.68 -8.67
C ARG A 614 -13.22 -4.29 -8.02
N SER A 615 -12.72 -3.09 -8.27
CA SER A 615 -11.34 -2.72 -7.92
C SER A 615 -11.24 -1.77 -6.73
N TYR A 616 -12.36 -1.20 -6.27
CA TYR A 616 -12.39 -0.15 -5.26
C TYR A 616 -13.62 -0.16 -4.34
N ALA A 617 -14.72 -0.85 -4.66
CA ALA A 617 -15.97 -0.76 -3.87
C ALA A 617 -16.08 -1.73 -2.68
N ASN A 618 -15.14 -2.68 -2.50
CA ASN A 618 -15.20 -3.64 -1.39
C ASN A 618 -14.62 -3.12 -0.05
N GLY A 619 -15.07 -1.95 0.40
CA GLY A 619 -14.89 -1.48 1.78
C GLY A 619 -13.51 -0.97 2.18
N ASP A 620 -13.48 -0.25 3.30
CA ASP A 620 -12.36 0.55 3.79
C ASP A 620 -11.16 -0.31 4.25
N PRO A 621 -9.95 -0.08 3.72
CA PRO A 621 -8.74 -0.70 4.22
C PRO A 621 -8.32 -0.22 5.61
N GLU A 622 -8.83 0.91 6.12
CA GLU A 622 -8.64 1.34 7.52
C GLU A 622 -9.54 0.52 8.48
N GLU A 623 -10.81 0.26 8.15
CA GLU A 623 -11.64 -0.76 8.82
C GLU A 623 -11.02 -2.17 8.74
N ASN A 624 -10.48 -2.55 7.57
CA ASN A 624 -9.73 -3.82 7.44
C ASN A 624 -8.35 -3.78 8.13
N GLN A 625 -7.74 -2.61 8.35
CA GLN A 625 -6.53 -2.43 9.16
C GLN A 625 -6.85 -2.51 10.65
N MET A 626 -8.08 -2.19 11.05
CA MET A 626 -8.62 -2.51 12.36
C MET A 626 -8.76 -4.03 12.53
N MET A 627 -9.30 -4.74 11.54
CA MET A 627 -9.23 -6.22 11.50
C MET A 627 -7.78 -6.75 11.42
N LEU A 628 -6.86 -5.99 10.83
CA LEU A 628 -5.43 -6.31 10.78
C LEU A 628 -4.73 -6.03 12.12
N SER A 629 -5.18 -5.05 12.90
CA SER A 629 -4.68 -4.76 14.24
C SER A 629 -5.12 -5.85 15.23
N GLU A 630 -6.32 -6.41 15.05
CA GLU A 630 -6.78 -7.64 15.69
C GLU A 630 -5.91 -8.86 15.30
N ALA A 631 -5.59 -9.01 14.01
CA ALA A 631 -4.69 -10.06 13.52
C ALA A 631 -3.24 -9.87 14.04
N LEU A 632 -2.80 -8.62 14.23
CA LEU A 632 -1.49 -8.26 14.76
C LEU A 632 -1.41 -8.49 16.27
N GLU A 633 -2.48 -8.24 17.02
CA GLU A 633 -2.55 -8.54 18.45
C GLU A 633 -2.63 -10.05 18.70
N ILE A 634 -3.40 -10.78 17.88
CA ILE A 634 -3.40 -12.25 17.86
C ILE A 634 -2.01 -12.78 17.52
N ALA A 635 -1.34 -12.22 16.50
CA ALA A 635 0.02 -12.60 16.15
C ALA A 635 1.00 -12.33 17.30
N ALA A 636 0.94 -11.16 17.95
CA ALA A 636 1.80 -10.79 19.07
C ALA A 636 1.63 -11.74 20.28
N ARG A 637 0.41 -12.24 20.52
CA ARG A 637 0.11 -13.21 21.58
C ARG A 637 0.56 -14.63 21.21
N ILE A 638 0.41 -15.03 19.96
CA ILE A 638 0.99 -16.27 19.43
C ILE A 638 2.53 -16.26 19.57
N PHE A 639 3.16 -15.11 19.30
CA PHE A 639 4.60 -14.93 19.49
C PHE A 639 5.05 -15.02 20.96
N LYS A 640 4.15 -14.77 21.91
CA LYS A 640 4.38 -14.98 23.35
C LYS A 640 4.15 -16.43 23.81
N GLY A 641 3.82 -17.34 22.88
CA GLY A 641 3.70 -18.78 23.12
C GLY A 641 2.25 -19.28 23.26
N GLU A 642 1.25 -18.43 23.02
CA GLU A 642 -0.17 -18.82 23.04
C GLU A 642 -0.58 -19.54 21.74
N THR A 643 -1.52 -20.46 21.83
CA THR A 643 -2.13 -21.05 20.63
C THR A 643 -3.05 -20.05 19.94
N ILE A 644 -3.30 -20.24 18.64
CA ILE A 644 -4.17 -19.36 17.83
C ILE A 644 -5.55 -19.17 18.50
N GLU A 645 -6.10 -20.22 19.09
CA GLU A 645 -7.41 -20.19 19.76
C GLU A 645 -7.36 -19.48 21.13
N GLU A 646 -6.24 -19.55 21.85
CA GLU A 646 -6.04 -18.81 23.11
C GLU A 646 -5.86 -17.31 22.86
N ALA A 647 -5.06 -16.95 21.86
CA ALA A 647 -4.81 -15.56 21.48
C ALA A 647 -6.09 -14.84 21.02
N LYS A 648 -6.90 -15.50 20.16
CA LYS A 648 -8.23 -15.01 19.77
C LYS A 648 -9.14 -14.81 20.98
N LYS A 649 -9.20 -15.80 21.87
CA LYS A 649 -10.05 -15.77 23.07
C LYS A 649 -9.65 -14.66 24.04
N ALA A 650 -8.37 -14.30 24.09
CA ALA A 650 -7.84 -13.30 25.00
C ALA A 650 -7.95 -11.85 24.47
N VAL A 651 -7.97 -11.64 23.15
CA VAL A 651 -8.35 -10.36 22.51
C VAL A 651 -9.86 -10.13 22.63
N LEU A 652 -10.66 -11.17 22.39
CA LEU A 652 -12.10 -11.16 22.64
C LEU A 652 -12.43 -10.90 24.12
N ALA A 653 -11.58 -11.32 25.06
CA ALA A 653 -11.80 -11.08 26.49
C ALA A 653 -11.59 -9.61 26.92
N SER A 654 -10.73 -8.84 26.24
CA SER A 654 -10.51 -7.41 26.53
C SER A 654 -11.61 -6.49 26.03
N LEU A 655 -12.37 -6.92 25.00
CA LEU A 655 -13.48 -6.17 24.41
C LEU A 655 -14.84 -6.51 25.04
N LYS A 656 -14.87 -7.43 26.01
CA LYS A 656 -16.11 -7.85 26.65
C LYS A 656 -16.67 -6.77 27.57
N LYS A 657 -17.81 -6.22 27.18
CA LYS A 657 -18.68 -5.38 28.00
C LYS A 657 -19.79 -6.26 28.58
N GLU A 658 -20.32 -5.90 29.74
CA GLU A 658 -21.41 -6.68 30.33
C GLU A 658 -22.66 -6.57 29.42
N THR A 659 -23.09 -7.70 28.86
CA THR A 659 -24.29 -7.81 28.00
C THR A 659 -25.40 -8.50 28.76
N LEU A 660 -26.58 -7.88 28.75
CA LEU A 660 -27.80 -8.43 29.30
C LEU A 660 -28.68 -8.95 28.17
N THR A 661 -29.34 -10.08 28.37
CA THR A 661 -30.51 -10.43 27.58
C THR A 661 -31.67 -9.47 27.90
N PHE A 662 -32.65 -9.37 26.99
CA PHE A 662 -33.79 -8.48 27.22
C PHE A 662 -34.57 -8.78 28.51
N ASP A 663 -34.63 -10.06 28.92
CA ASP A 663 -35.30 -10.45 30.16
C ASP A 663 -34.47 -10.16 31.41
N GLU A 664 -33.14 -10.30 31.34
CA GLU A 664 -32.24 -9.87 32.42
C GLU A 664 -32.26 -8.35 32.60
N PHE A 665 -32.36 -7.60 31.50
CA PHE A 665 -32.55 -6.14 31.54
C PHE A 665 -33.85 -5.74 32.28
N LYS A 666 -34.98 -6.41 32.01
CA LYS A 666 -36.24 -6.13 32.73
C LYS A 666 -36.12 -6.36 34.23
N LEU A 667 -35.27 -7.31 34.64
CA LEU A 667 -35.03 -7.66 36.04
C LEU A 667 -33.97 -6.76 36.70
N SER A 668 -33.12 -6.09 35.92
CA SER A 668 -31.98 -5.32 36.45
C SER A 668 -32.34 -3.94 36.98
N GLY A 669 -33.55 -3.44 36.68
CA GLY A 669 -33.99 -2.09 37.08
C GLY A 669 -33.20 -0.94 36.43
N LEU A 670 -32.44 -1.23 35.38
CA LEU A 670 -31.70 -0.23 34.60
C LEU A 670 -32.63 0.44 33.58
N HIS A 671 -32.23 1.61 33.10
CA HIS A 671 -32.95 2.32 32.03
C HIS A 671 -32.18 2.17 30.71
N ILE A 672 -32.91 1.94 29.61
CA ILE A 672 -32.32 2.05 28.28
C ILE A 672 -32.32 3.51 27.87
N ASN A 673 -31.14 4.01 27.51
CA ASN A 673 -30.96 5.36 26.98
C ASN A 673 -31.27 5.44 25.48
N GLN A 674 -31.04 6.61 24.90
CA GLN A 674 -31.40 6.88 23.51
C GLN A 674 -30.48 6.16 22.51
N ASN A 675 -29.22 5.90 22.87
CA ASN A 675 -28.28 5.14 22.04
C ASN A 675 -28.43 3.61 22.16
N GLY A 676 -29.36 3.11 22.99
CA GLY A 676 -29.66 1.68 23.09
C GLY A 676 -28.87 0.90 24.15
N THR A 677 -28.09 1.55 25.00
CA THR A 677 -27.39 0.92 26.13
C THR A 677 -28.20 1.02 27.44
N ALA A 678 -28.05 0.02 28.32
CA ALA A 678 -28.70 -0.02 29.63
C ALA A 678 -27.78 0.59 30.70
N CYS A 679 -28.27 1.57 31.45
CA CYS A 679 -27.50 2.28 32.47
C CYS A 679 -28.39 2.78 33.62
N ASN A 680 -27.79 3.12 34.75
CA ASN A 680 -28.46 3.77 35.89
C ASN A 680 -28.43 5.31 35.82
N GLY A 681 -27.96 5.88 34.70
CA GLY A 681 -27.86 7.33 34.48
C GLY A 681 -26.72 8.02 35.22
N LYS A 682 -25.83 7.28 35.90
CA LYS A 682 -24.65 7.83 36.60
C LYS A 682 -23.37 7.39 35.88
N PRO A 683 -22.65 8.31 35.20
CA PRO A 683 -21.46 7.94 34.43
C PRO A 683 -20.33 7.47 35.35
N ASP A 684 -19.66 6.39 34.95
CA ASP A 684 -18.42 5.87 35.54
C ASP A 684 -17.39 5.75 34.41
N ILE A 685 -16.71 6.86 34.14
CA ILE A 685 -15.75 7.02 33.04
C ILE A 685 -14.36 7.16 33.65
N ASP A 686 -13.43 6.32 33.19
CA ASP A 686 -12.04 6.34 33.66
C ASP A 686 -11.24 7.47 32.99
N THR A 687 -11.44 8.68 33.50
CA THR A 687 -10.76 9.93 33.07
C THR A 687 -9.22 9.90 33.16
N LYS A 688 -8.60 8.82 33.66
CA LYS A 688 -7.13 8.66 33.72
C LYS A 688 -6.58 7.86 32.54
N ASN A 689 -7.38 6.97 31.95
CA ASN A 689 -6.96 6.04 30.91
C ASN A 689 -7.60 6.31 29.54
N THR A 690 -8.59 7.20 29.49
CA THR A 690 -9.21 7.67 28.24
C THR A 690 -8.96 9.17 28.07
N LYS A 691 -8.99 9.66 26.83
CA LYS A 691 -8.98 11.11 26.54
C LYS A 691 -10.32 11.79 26.87
N GLU A 692 -11.31 11.02 27.35
CA GLU A 692 -12.69 11.46 27.57
C GLU A 692 -12.86 12.10 28.95
N THR A 693 -13.54 13.24 28.98
CA THR A 693 -13.87 13.98 30.21
C THR A 693 -15.30 13.76 30.68
N ASP A 694 -15.50 13.65 31.99
CA ASP A 694 -16.83 13.58 32.63
C ASP A 694 -17.47 14.99 32.67
N HIS A 695 -18.13 15.34 31.57
CA HIS A 695 -18.86 16.61 31.43
C HIS A 695 -20.13 16.65 32.28
N HIS A 696 -20.70 15.48 32.58
CA HIS A 696 -21.89 15.34 33.42
C HIS A 696 -21.63 15.86 34.84
N ARG A 697 -20.52 15.48 35.47
CA ARG A 697 -20.13 15.98 36.81
C ARG A 697 -19.96 17.50 36.84
N SER A 698 -19.41 18.07 35.76
CA SER A 698 -19.23 19.52 35.62
C SER A 698 -20.55 20.25 35.47
N ALA A 699 -21.49 19.70 34.68
CA ALA A 699 -22.84 20.23 34.51
C ALA A 699 -23.67 20.13 35.79
N ALA A 700 -23.61 19.00 36.50
CA ALA A 700 -24.31 18.76 37.77
C ALA A 700 -23.89 19.75 38.85
N ARG A 701 -22.57 19.97 39.04
CA ARG A 701 -22.04 20.98 39.97
C ARG A 701 -22.43 22.41 39.58
N ARG A 702 -22.51 22.70 38.28
CA ARG A 702 -22.90 24.04 37.78
C ARG A 702 -24.38 24.31 38.05
N ALA A 703 -25.25 23.34 37.85
CA ALA A 703 -26.69 23.46 38.13
C ALA A 703 -26.97 23.68 39.63
N GLU A 704 -26.25 22.95 40.49
CA GLU A 704 -26.32 23.11 41.95
C GLU A 704 -25.87 24.52 42.38
N LYS A 705 -24.75 25.01 41.81
CA LYS A 705 -24.25 26.37 42.06
C LYS A 705 -25.20 27.47 41.56
N LEU A 706 -25.98 27.20 40.52
CA LEU A 706 -26.95 28.12 39.92
C LEU A 706 -28.36 28.01 40.54
N GLY A 707 -28.59 27.06 41.47
CA GLY A 707 -29.88 26.85 42.13
C GLY A 707 -30.99 26.34 41.21
N VAL A 708 -30.65 25.77 40.05
CA VAL A 708 -31.60 25.34 39.00
C VAL A 708 -32.03 23.88 39.15
N GLY A 709 -31.43 23.14 40.09
CA GLY A 709 -31.78 21.76 40.41
C GLY A 709 -30.70 21.07 41.27
N ASP A 710 -31.07 19.96 41.91
CA ASP A 710 -30.12 19.12 42.65
C ASP A 710 -29.20 18.39 41.66
N ALA A 711 -27.89 18.39 41.92
CA ALA A 711 -26.88 17.70 41.11
C ALA A 711 -27.24 16.23 40.85
N ASP A 712 -27.86 15.56 41.83
CA ASP A 712 -28.23 14.14 41.78
C ASP A 712 -29.47 13.83 40.91
N LYS A 713 -30.17 14.85 40.40
CA LYS A 713 -31.40 14.69 39.60
C LYS A 713 -31.22 14.93 38.11
N ILE A 714 -30.03 15.33 37.67
CA ILE A 714 -29.74 15.54 36.24
C ILE A 714 -29.46 14.20 35.59
N PRO A 715 -30.17 13.80 34.52
CA PRO A 715 -29.84 12.61 33.76
C PRO A 715 -28.50 12.78 33.02
N CYS A 716 -27.73 11.69 32.87
CA CYS A 716 -26.58 11.70 31.98
C CYS A 716 -27.03 12.01 30.54
N PHE A 717 -26.27 12.86 29.85
CA PHE A 717 -26.53 13.27 28.47
C PHE A 717 -25.37 12.91 27.52
N GLN A 718 -24.30 12.29 28.04
CA GLN A 718 -23.08 11.95 27.30
C GLN A 718 -23.22 10.59 26.61
N GLU A 719 -24.19 10.49 25.69
CA GLU A 719 -24.52 9.25 24.99
C GLU A 719 -23.38 8.77 24.08
N ASP A 720 -22.54 9.66 23.59
CA ASP A 720 -21.35 9.35 22.79
C ASP A 720 -20.24 8.64 23.61
N GLN A 721 -20.22 8.82 24.93
CA GLN A 721 -19.24 8.22 25.83
C GLN A 721 -19.72 6.92 26.49
N CYS A 722 -20.95 6.46 26.20
CA CYS A 722 -21.48 5.23 26.78
C CYS A 722 -20.62 3.99 26.45
N ALA A 723 -19.90 3.99 25.34
CA ALA A 723 -18.99 2.91 24.96
C ALA A 723 -17.82 2.74 25.97
N PHE A 724 -17.37 3.84 26.57
CA PHE A 724 -16.23 3.86 27.52
C PHE A 724 -16.67 3.82 28.99
N CYS A 725 -17.96 3.99 29.25
CA CYS A 725 -18.53 4.00 30.60
C CYS A 725 -18.73 2.58 31.15
N LYS A 726 -18.25 2.32 32.38
CA LYS A 726 -18.43 1.03 33.08
C LYS A 726 -19.87 0.80 33.56
N SER A 727 -20.61 1.87 33.85
CA SER A 727 -22.03 1.79 34.23
C SER A 727 -22.95 1.38 33.07
N ALA A 728 -22.49 1.56 31.82
CA ALA A 728 -23.25 1.21 30.64
C ALA A 728 -23.09 -0.28 30.33
N LYS A 729 -24.21 -0.96 30.10
CA LYS A 729 -24.30 -2.37 29.72
C LYS A 729 -24.96 -2.50 28.36
N MET A 730 -24.57 -3.50 27.60
CA MET A 730 -25.19 -3.80 26.32
C MET A 730 -26.46 -4.63 26.53
N VAL A 731 -27.40 -4.54 25.60
CA VAL A 731 -28.62 -5.36 25.62
C VAL A 731 -28.70 -6.14 24.31
N ASP A 732 -28.60 -7.47 24.38
CA ASP A 732 -28.77 -8.36 23.23
C ASP A 732 -30.25 -8.48 22.87
N ASP A 733 -30.76 -7.41 22.28
CA ASP A 733 -32.13 -7.25 21.78
C ASP A 733 -32.09 -6.49 20.46
N VAL A 734 -32.82 -6.98 19.45
CA VAL A 734 -32.78 -6.47 18.07
C VAL A 734 -33.08 -4.98 18.04
N ASN A 735 -34.05 -4.52 18.84
CA ASN A 735 -34.45 -3.12 18.84
C ASN A 735 -33.42 -2.21 19.56
N GLN A 736 -32.74 -2.70 20.59
CA GLN A 736 -31.68 -1.93 21.27
C GLN A 736 -30.42 -1.82 20.42
N VAL A 737 -30.03 -2.93 19.77
CA VAL A 737 -28.89 -2.95 18.83
C VAL A 737 -29.19 -2.06 17.62
N TYR A 738 -30.43 -2.06 17.11
CA TYR A 738 -30.87 -1.16 16.05
C TYR A 738 -30.74 0.33 16.43
N LYS A 739 -31.06 0.71 17.68
CA LYS A 739 -30.82 2.08 18.17
C LYS A 739 -29.33 2.44 18.20
N MET A 740 -28.48 1.51 18.62
CA MET A 740 -27.05 1.73 18.69
C MET A 740 -26.42 1.86 17.29
N LEU A 741 -26.81 1.00 16.35
CA LEU A 741 -26.43 1.14 14.93
C LEU A 741 -26.94 2.45 14.32
N SER A 742 -28.16 2.86 14.66
CA SER A 742 -28.71 4.15 14.25
C SER A 742 -27.93 5.34 14.82
N PHE A 743 -27.43 5.21 16.05
CA PHE A 743 -26.61 6.23 16.71
C PHE A 743 -25.19 6.29 16.12
N ILE A 744 -24.60 5.15 15.80
CA ILE A 744 -23.34 5.05 15.04
C ILE A 744 -23.46 5.79 13.71
N ARG A 745 -24.53 5.53 12.94
CA ARG A 745 -24.77 6.23 11.67
C ARG A 745 -24.92 7.74 11.86
N LEU A 746 -25.60 8.17 12.94
CA LEU A 746 -25.71 9.59 13.27
C LEU A 746 -24.34 10.23 13.57
N LEU A 747 -23.43 9.52 14.25
CA LEU A 747 -22.06 10.02 14.52
C LEU A 747 -21.24 10.14 13.23
N GLU A 748 -21.34 9.16 12.34
CA GLU A 748 -20.71 9.16 11.01
C GLU A 748 -21.21 10.35 10.17
N ASP A 749 -22.53 10.51 10.05
CA ASP A 749 -23.14 11.62 9.31
C ASP A 749 -22.75 13.00 9.91
N ARG A 750 -22.50 13.08 11.24
CA ARG A 750 -22.06 14.33 11.91
C ARG A 750 -20.58 14.63 11.70
N ALA A 751 -19.72 13.62 11.55
CA ALA A 751 -18.31 13.82 11.26
C ALA A 751 -18.13 14.59 9.95
N ASP A 752 -18.95 14.30 8.94
CA ASP A 752 -18.97 15.00 7.66
C ASP A 752 -19.38 16.47 7.80
N LEU A 753 -20.25 16.79 8.75
CA LEU A 753 -20.76 18.14 9.00
C LEU A 753 -19.86 18.97 9.93
N ARG A 754 -18.94 18.33 10.68
CA ARG A 754 -18.05 18.99 11.66
C ARG A 754 -16.60 18.51 11.50
N PRO A 755 -15.86 19.04 10.51
CA PRO A 755 -14.49 18.60 10.20
C PRO A 755 -13.51 18.69 11.38
N ASP A 756 -13.69 19.67 12.28
CA ASP A 756 -12.82 19.88 13.44
C ASP A 756 -12.95 18.78 14.51
N ASP A 757 -14.11 18.11 14.56
CA ASP A 757 -14.43 17.06 15.55
C ASP A 757 -14.51 15.66 14.90
N ALA A 758 -14.30 15.57 13.56
CA ALA A 758 -14.57 14.39 12.76
C ALA A 758 -13.78 13.15 13.19
N GLU A 759 -12.50 13.31 13.52
CA GLU A 759 -11.63 12.22 13.97
C GLU A 759 -12.17 11.58 15.27
N SER A 760 -12.55 12.40 16.24
CA SER A 760 -13.12 11.94 17.52
C SER A 760 -14.46 11.23 17.33
N LEU A 761 -15.32 11.76 16.45
CA LEU A 761 -16.64 11.17 16.16
C LEU A 761 -16.52 9.80 15.47
N LEU A 762 -15.60 9.68 14.50
CA LEU A 762 -15.35 8.42 13.78
C LEU A 762 -14.68 7.37 14.69
N GLU A 763 -13.73 7.77 15.55
CA GLU A 763 -13.15 6.86 16.56
C GLU A 763 -14.22 6.26 17.48
N LYS A 764 -15.17 7.10 17.94
CA LYS A 764 -16.29 6.67 18.79
C LYS A 764 -17.26 5.74 18.05
N ALA A 765 -17.57 6.04 16.79
CA ALA A 765 -18.42 5.22 15.93
C ALA A 765 -17.81 3.82 15.71
N ALA A 766 -16.53 3.78 15.35
CA ALA A 766 -15.78 2.53 15.15
C ALA A 766 -15.76 1.68 16.44
N TYR A 767 -15.46 2.29 17.58
CA TYR A 767 -15.40 1.58 18.85
C TYR A 767 -16.76 0.99 19.27
N MET A 768 -17.88 1.67 18.97
CA MET A 768 -19.22 1.14 19.22
C MET A 768 -19.58 -0.04 18.30
N ARG A 769 -19.14 -0.02 17.04
CA ARG A 769 -19.28 -1.20 16.14
C ARG A 769 -18.53 -2.41 16.68
N LEU A 770 -17.27 -2.21 17.11
CA LEU A 770 -16.47 -3.27 17.73
C LEU A 770 -17.14 -3.87 18.97
N LEU A 771 -17.80 -3.05 19.78
CA LEU A 771 -18.56 -3.54 20.92
C LEU A 771 -19.74 -4.43 20.49
N ILE A 772 -20.44 -4.11 19.40
CA ILE A 772 -21.52 -4.94 18.85
C ILE A 772 -20.96 -6.31 18.46
N ASP A 773 -19.92 -6.33 17.63
CA ASP A 773 -19.34 -7.56 17.10
C ASP A 773 -18.80 -8.48 18.20
N ALA A 774 -18.24 -7.90 19.26
CA ALA A 774 -17.66 -8.68 20.36
C ALA A 774 -18.69 -9.21 21.37
N ASN A 775 -19.87 -8.58 21.49
CA ASN A 775 -20.76 -8.76 22.64
C ASN A 775 -22.22 -9.13 22.31
N ILE A 776 -22.67 -8.93 21.08
CA ILE A 776 -24.04 -9.18 20.62
C ILE A 776 -24.06 -10.44 19.76
N SER A 777 -25.11 -11.25 19.84
CA SER A 777 -25.23 -12.43 18.99
C SER A 777 -25.38 -12.06 17.50
N ASP A 778 -24.72 -12.81 16.61
CA ASP A 778 -24.76 -12.61 15.15
C ASP A 778 -26.19 -12.51 14.60
N LYS A 779 -27.11 -13.28 15.20
CA LYS A 779 -28.53 -13.26 14.83
C LYS A 779 -29.15 -11.89 15.13
N THR A 780 -28.96 -11.37 16.34
CA THR A 780 -29.50 -10.07 16.76
C THR A 780 -28.88 -8.94 15.94
N ALA A 781 -27.56 -8.96 15.74
CA ALA A 781 -26.84 -7.97 14.94
C ALA A 781 -27.36 -7.95 13.48
N SER A 782 -27.44 -9.12 12.83
CA SER A 782 -27.95 -9.24 11.45
C SER A 782 -29.41 -8.78 11.30
N GLU A 783 -30.26 -9.05 12.30
CA GLU A 783 -31.66 -8.58 12.28
C GLU A 783 -31.75 -7.07 12.50
N ALA A 784 -30.91 -6.49 13.35
CA ALA A 784 -30.84 -5.06 13.61
C ALA A 784 -30.30 -4.27 12.39
N GLU A 785 -29.29 -4.79 11.69
CA GLU A 785 -28.78 -4.22 10.44
C GLU A 785 -29.85 -4.23 9.34
N LYS A 786 -30.61 -5.33 9.23
CA LYS A 786 -31.78 -5.38 8.32
C LYS A 786 -32.82 -4.34 8.69
N MET A 787 -33.03 -4.07 9.98
CA MET A 787 -33.94 -2.99 10.40
C MET A 787 -33.41 -1.62 10.00
N LEU A 788 -32.12 -1.34 10.22
CA LEU A 788 -31.49 -0.09 9.78
C LEU A 788 -31.57 0.10 8.26
N PHE A 789 -31.27 -0.93 7.49
CA PHE A 789 -31.36 -0.90 6.02
C PHE A 789 -32.79 -0.66 5.52
N ASN A 790 -33.78 -1.33 6.11
CA ASN A 790 -35.17 -1.26 5.63
C ASN A 790 -35.95 -0.05 6.17
N GLN A 791 -35.65 0.41 7.39
CA GLN A 791 -36.44 1.42 8.10
C GLN A 791 -35.69 2.75 8.25
N GLY A 792 -34.39 2.81 7.93
CA GLY A 792 -33.54 3.98 8.16
C GLY A 792 -33.19 4.17 9.63
N ILE A 793 -32.75 5.38 10.01
CA ILE A 793 -32.37 5.71 11.39
C ILE A 793 -33.57 5.57 12.34
N HIS A 794 -33.35 4.90 13.48
CA HIS A 794 -34.36 4.71 14.52
C HIS A 794 -35.01 6.06 14.94
N PRO A 795 -36.35 6.18 15.02
CA PRO A 795 -37.04 7.45 15.27
C PRO A 795 -36.57 8.21 16.52
N LEU A 796 -36.31 7.51 17.63
CA LEU A 796 -35.78 8.11 18.87
C LEU A 796 -34.38 8.72 18.71
N VAL A 797 -33.53 8.12 17.88
CA VAL A 797 -32.19 8.65 17.57
C VAL A 797 -32.31 9.84 16.61
N LYS A 798 -33.24 9.76 15.65
CA LYS A 798 -33.56 10.86 14.73
C LYS A 798 -34.04 12.13 15.44
N THR A 799 -34.69 11.99 16.61
CA THR A 799 -35.16 13.10 17.43
C THR A 799 -34.10 13.72 18.35
N MET A 800 -32.88 13.20 18.38
CA MET A 800 -31.79 13.82 19.14
C MET A 800 -31.44 15.18 18.51
N GLU A 801 -31.92 16.28 19.11
CA GLU A 801 -31.71 17.64 18.60
C GLU A 801 -30.22 17.99 18.48
N ILE A 802 -29.92 18.86 17.51
CA ILE A 802 -28.58 19.34 17.12
C ILE A 802 -27.71 19.82 18.31
N ALA A 803 -28.31 20.15 19.46
CA ALA A 803 -27.65 20.63 20.67
C ALA A 803 -27.31 19.58 21.76
N GLN A 804 -27.67 18.29 21.60
CA GLN A 804 -27.43 17.27 22.66
C GLN A 804 -26.11 16.50 22.56
N LEU A 805 -25.42 16.56 21.42
CA LEU A 805 -24.05 16.07 21.29
C LEU A 805 -23.09 17.24 21.52
N ILE A 806 -22.99 17.69 22.79
CA ILE A 806 -21.99 18.69 23.16
C ILE A 806 -20.68 17.96 23.41
N VAL A 807 -19.69 18.28 22.55
CA VAL A 807 -18.25 18.01 22.70
C VAL A 807 -17.74 18.43 24.08
#